data_AF-A0A948NMB5-F1
#
_entry.id   AF-A0A948NMB5-F1
#
_cell.length_a   1.000
_cell.length_b   1.000
_cell.length_c   1.000
_cell.angle_alpha   90.00
_cell.angle_beta   90.00
_cell.angle_gamma   90.00
#
_symmetry.space_group_name_H-M   'P 1'
#
loop_
_entity.id
_entity.type
_entity.pdbx_description
1 polymer ?
#
loop_
_entity_poly.entity_id
_entity_poly.type
_entity_poly.pdbx_seq_one_letter_code
_entity_poly.pdbx_strand_id
1 'polypeptide(L)'
;MKTMNAVWLSALCCLMLTACDSQSSQVNEQGFTLDSPAVGDDGKLPMVYTCDGKGISPPLNWHGAPTDTQYYALIMDHEAPEGMHWYWTLYNIPASKTHIDAGETLGDVGSNSVNNVNQYAPPCSKGPGVKRYTYTLYALSAPVIVNPNATVDRATLLNAIKDITLGSASMSVTYERRGRGGDRPKPNRKPEPNDQTSLNSAYLTANVDSPRCTQIKQSISQAGFGESVSVTCDENYAYVASSTYPEHEMMTGITSTNEQIPVPAKDYVAPIKLHPKKAQSVTTIDAAVGVAVNGVPIYDYSSQGELDVNNYDEQHDTVVLGQLDICGGHAGRGDDYHYHAAPTCMIDAMENQGSDAIIGWGYDGYPLYGNNNPDGSPIAKGELDVCNGQSDPTFGYRYQTSTTPPYIIQCLVGEVDTSRLPRVAPLNGDTQGIRADLRPPRGSVENLTHTIAEDGSRTMRYSYKGEEYFTTYRPAREGKDCYEFTQKTISNGGKVETGTFCRGSLPNKHTATTTKQNANPEITGEHHFKLEAWADNWFSAYIGEQLLIEDSVPITTERSFNAESITFSANYPIELNLIIKDFKQNDTGLEYIGARNQQMGDGGFIMQITDTDTQRVVGVSDKAFKCEVLHKAPLNKLCEGEANPVAGEGYCTFMAKEAPEGWLKSDFDYSGWPNAIEHDSASVGPKDGYDDIVWDESAKFIWGEDLETDNTLICKATIVQPK
;
A
#
# COMPACT_ATOMS: atom_id res chain seq x y z
N MET A 1 2.35 -94.39 -35.68
CA MET A 1 1.44 -93.85 -36.74
C MET A 1 0.39 -93.03 -36.01
N LYS A 2 0.17 -91.73 -36.24
CA LYS A 2 0.58 -90.75 -37.29
C LYS A 2 0.87 -89.39 -36.57
N THR A 3 1.99 -88.69 -36.82
CA THR A 3 2.13 -87.43 -37.63
C THR A 3 1.01 -86.39 -37.41
N MET A 4 1.20 -85.07 -37.19
CA MET A 4 2.33 -84.09 -37.13
C MET A 4 1.79 -82.81 -36.37
N ASN A 5 2.41 -81.63 -36.11
CA ASN A 5 3.61 -80.84 -36.52
C ASN A 5 3.96 -79.86 -35.32
N ALA A 6 5.17 -79.30 -35.05
CA ALA A 6 6.06 -78.31 -35.72
C ALA A 6 5.74 -76.80 -35.43
N VAL A 7 6.62 -75.83 -35.06
CA VAL A 7 8.00 -75.73 -34.46
C VAL A 7 8.18 -74.29 -33.82
N TRP A 8 9.25 -74.06 -33.04
CA TRP A 8 9.90 -72.76 -32.64
C TRP A 8 9.39 -72.06 -31.35
N LEU A 9 10.20 -71.27 -30.59
CA LEU A 9 11.62 -70.86 -30.73
C LEU A 9 12.41 -70.99 -29.39
N SER A 10 13.68 -70.58 -29.35
CA SER A 10 14.72 -70.96 -28.35
C SER A 10 15.06 -69.93 -27.26
N ALA A 11 15.64 -70.40 -26.14
CA ALA A 11 16.50 -69.62 -25.23
C ALA A 11 17.67 -70.50 -24.69
N LEU A 12 18.84 -69.89 -24.43
CA LEU A 12 20.06 -70.61 -24.03
C LEU A 12 21.05 -69.66 -23.31
N CYS A 13 21.66 -70.11 -22.19
CA CYS A 13 22.94 -69.58 -21.68
C CYS A 13 23.63 -70.61 -20.75
N CYS A 14 24.88 -70.35 -20.33
CA CYS A 14 25.76 -71.31 -19.64
C CYS A 14 26.50 -70.73 -18.42
N LEU A 15 27.18 -71.62 -17.70
CA LEU A 15 27.99 -71.36 -16.48
C LEU A 15 29.18 -70.42 -16.75
N MET A 16 29.70 -69.74 -15.72
CA MET A 16 30.99 -70.11 -15.10
C MET A 16 31.39 -69.30 -13.85
N LEU A 17 32.16 -69.96 -12.98
CA LEU A 17 33.23 -69.49 -12.06
C LEU A 17 33.08 -68.21 -11.21
N THR A 18 33.35 -68.37 -9.90
CA THR A 18 33.61 -67.28 -8.96
C THR A 18 35.04 -66.73 -9.09
N ALA A 19 35.16 -65.46 -9.47
CA ALA A 19 36.32 -64.63 -9.15
C ALA A 19 35.92 -63.66 -8.03
N CYS A 20 36.87 -63.29 -7.16
CA CYS A 20 36.64 -62.27 -6.14
C CYS A 20 36.89 -60.89 -6.76
N ASP A 21 35.96 -60.45 -7.61
CA ASP A 21 35.82 -59.02 -7.82
C ASP A 21 35.41 -58.40 -6.49
N SER A 22 36.21 -57.45 -6.03
CA SER A 22 35.72 -56.42 -5.12
C SER A 22 34.66 -55.64 -5.90
N GLN A 23 33.40 -56.10 -5.82
CA GLN A 23 32.28 -55.27 -6.22
C GLN A 23 32.42 -53.97 -5.46
N SER A 24 32.75 -52.91 -6.19
CA SER A 24 32.38 -51.57 -5.81
C SER A 24 30.86 -51.57 -5.80
N SER A 25 30.27 -51.94 -4.65
CA SER A 25 28.91 -51.58 -4.30
C SER A 25 28.82 -50.10 -4.63
N GLN A 26 28.10 -49.76 -5.69
CA GLN A 26 27.90 -48.36 -6.00
C GLN A 26 27.12 -47.80 -4.82
N VAL A 27 27.82 -47.02 -3.99
CA VAL A 27 27.19 -46.17 -3.00
C VAL A 27 26.23 -45.33 -3.84
N ASN A 28 24.94 -45.59 -3.66
CA ASN A 28 23.91 -44.87 -4.38
C ASN A 28 24.00 -43.43 -3.87
N GLU A 29 24.63 -42.53 -4.63
CA GLU A 29 24.88 -41.12 -4.27
C GLU A 29 23.59 -40.28 -4.30
N GLN A 30 22.50 -40.85 -3.79
CA GLN A 30 21.36 -40.11 -3.25
C GLN A 30 21.80 -39.61 -1.87
N GLY A 31 22.60 -38.54 -1.88
CA GLY A 31 22.96 -37.81 -0.68
C GLY A 31 21.73 -37.26 0.04
N PHE A 32 21.93 -36.76 1.25
CA PHE A 32 20.87 -36.12 2.03
C PHE A 32 20.42 -34.83 1.31
N THR A 33 19.17 -34.79 0.85
CA THR A 33 18.58 -33.63 0.13
C THR A 33 17.43 -33.02 0.92
N LEU A 34 17.23 -31.72 0.69
CA LEU A 34 16.13 -30.90 1.21
C LEU A 34 15.55 -30.11 0.03
N ASP A 35 14.23 -30.15 -0.15
CA ASP A 35 13.51 -29.42 -1.20
C ASP A 35 12.17 -28.86 -0.68
N SER A 36 11.48 -28.10 -1.51
CA SER A 36 10.12 -27.63 -1.25
C SER A 36 9.26 -27.80 -2.50
N PRO A 37 8.09 -28.46 -2.41
CA PRO A 37 7.18 -28.60 -3.56
C PRO A 37 6.49 -27.27 -3.94
N ALA A 38 6.73 -26.20 -3.17
CA ALA A 38 6.22 -24.86 -3.45
C ALA A 38 7.28 -23.92 -4.07
N VAL A 39 8.55 -24.32 -4.14
CA VAL A 39 9.63 -23.53 -4.77
C VAL A 39 9.88 -24.10 -6.16
N GLY A 40 9.63 -23.28 -7.20
CA GLY A 40 9.85 -23.68 -8.59
C GLY A 40 11.32 -23.57 -9.03
N ASP A 41 11.59 -23.94 -10.28
CA ASP A 41 12.93 -23.91 -10.91
C ASP A 41 13.61 -22.53 -10.89
N ASP A 42 12.86 -21.45 -10.65
CA ASP A 42 13.38 -20.09 -10.54
C ASP A 42 13.88 -19.71 -9.12
N GLY A 43 13.81 -20.66 -8.18
CA GLY A 43 14.36 -20.55 -6.83
C GLY A 43 13.69 -19.52 -5.92
N LYS A 44 12.47 -19.05 -6.25
CA LYS A 44 11.77 -18.05 -5.43
C LYS A 44 10.88 -18.68 -4.37
N LEU A 45 10.86 -18.06 -3.20
CA LEU A 45 9.86 -18.34 -2.16
C LEU A 45 8.53 -17.66 -2.54
N PRO A 46 7.42 -18.39 -2.69
CA PRO A 46 6.12 -17.76 -2.97
C PRO A 46 5.67 -16.80 -1.86
N MET A 47 5.03 -15.71 -2.27
CA MET A 47 4.56 -14.61 -1.39
C MET A 47 3.68 -15.08 -0.22
N VAL A 48 2.95 -16.19 -0.37
CA VAL A 48 2.12 -16.75 0.72
C VAL A 48 2.92 -17.14 1.97
N TYR A 49 4.24 -17.37 1.84
CA TYR A 49 5.15 -17.70 2.93
C TYR A 49 5.98 -16.49 3.43
N THR A 50 5.72 -15.29 2.89
CA THR A 50 6.38 -14.02 3.25
C THR A 50 5.39 -13.07 3.91
N CYS A 51 5.86 -11.95 4.47
CA CYS A 51 4.97 -10.98 5.15
C CYS A 51 4.03 -10.23 4.19
N ASP A 52 4.34 -10.24 2.90
CA ASP A 52 3.46 -9.75 1.82
C ASP A 52 2.33 -10.73 1.47
N GLY A 53 2.20 -11.84 2.19
CA GLY A 53 1.11 -12.81 2.06
C GLY A 53 0.68 -13.37 3.42
N LYS A 54 0.27 -14.64 3.47
CA LYS A 54 -0.28 -15.26 4.69
C LYS A 54 0.76 -15.50 5.81
N GLY A 55 2.05 -15.28 5.55
CA GLY A 55 3.11 -15.40 6.55
C GLY A 55 3.33 -16.79 7.14
N ILE A 56 2.79 -17.86 6.54
CA ILE A 56 2.91 -19.25 7.02
C ILE A 56 4.25 -19.87 6.60
N SER A 57 4.69 -20.92 7.29
CA SER A 57 5.88 -21.69 6.88
C SER A 57 5.65 -22.44 5.55
N PRO A 58 6.66 -22.57 4.67
CA PRO A 58 6.54 -23.37 3.46
C PRO A 58 6.59 -24.88 3.75
N PRO A 59 5.98 -25.70 2.89
CA PRO A 59 6.16 -27.14 2.95
C PRO A 59 7.60 -27.48 2.53
N LEU A 60 8.23 -28.45 3.21
CA LEU A 60 9.57 -28.95 2.87
C LEU A 60 9.55 -30.48 2.82
N ASN A 61 10.31 -31.08 1.89
CA ASN A 61 10.57 -32.52 1.83
C ASN A 61 12.06 -32.79 2.07
N TRP A 62 12.39 -33.98 2.58
CA TRP A 62 13.79 -34.43 2.65
C TRP A 62 13.95 -35.94 2.44
N HIS A 63 15.03 -36.30 1.76
CA HIS A 63 15.33 -37.66 1.29
C HIS A 63 16.81 -37.99 1.52
N GLY A 64 17.18 -39.28 1.57
CA GLY A 64 18.60 -39.69 1.69
C GLY A 64 19.28 -39.40 3.04
N ALA A 65 18.52 -39.26 4.13
CA ALA A 65 19.07 -39.03 5.46
C ALA A 65 20.01 -40.19 5.91
N PRO A 66 21.10 -39.91 6.66
CA PRO A 66 22.01 -40.94 7.19
C PRO A 66 21.29 -42.02 8.00
N THR A 67 21.75 -43.27 7.91
CA THR A 67 21.03 -44.44 8.47
C THR A 67 20.84 -44.40 9.99
N ASP A 68 21.75 -43.74 10.72
CA ASP A 68 21.70 -43.63 12.18
C ASP A 68 20.89 -42.40 12.68
N THR A 69 20.17 -41.71 11.80
CA THR A 69 19.36 -40.53 12.14
C THR A 69 18.19 -40.90 13.05
N GLN A 70 18.09 -40.24 14.20
CA GLN A 70 17.00 -40.39 15.16
C GLN A 70 16.09 -39.14 15.22
N TYR A 71 16.67 -37.96 14.98
CA TYR A 71 15.97 -36.68 14.97
C TYR A 71 16.50 -35.76 13.87
N TYR A 72 15.75 -34.71 13.56
CA TYR A 72 16.24 -33.57 12.77
C TYR A 72 16.12 -32.25 13.54
N ALA A 73 16.93 -31.28 13.12
CA ALA A 73 16.74 -29.86 13.42
C ALA A 73 16.74 -29.05 12.12
N LEU A 74 15.90 -28.02 12.03
CA LEU A 74 15.78 -27.14 10.87
C LEU A 74 16.10 -25.70 11.30
N ILE A 75 16.94 -25.02 10.52
CA ILE A 75 17.21 -23.59 10.67
C ILE A 75 16.92 -22.92 9.34
N MET A 76 16.17 -21.81 9.38
CA MET A 76 16.06 -20.86 8.27
C MET A 76 16.79 -19.58 8.64
N ASP A 77 17.82 -19.21 7.87
CA ASP A 77 18.63 -18.01 8.12
C ASP A 77 18.90 -17.15 6.87
N HIS A 78 19.34 -15.91 7.11
CA HIS A 78 19.80 -14.94 6.13
C HIS A 78 21.08 -14.29 6.67
N GLU A 79 22.16 -14.37 5.90
CA GLU A 79 23.36 -13.58 6.13
C GLU A 79 23.20 -12.25 5.37
N ALA A 80 23.06 -11.17 6.14
CA ALA A 80 22.90 -9.80 5.68
C ALA A 80 24.15 -8.97 6.06
N PRO A 81 24.41 -7.82 5.42
CA PRO A 81 25.55 -6.96 5.76
C PRO A 81 25.66 -6.59 7.25
N GLU A 82 24.51 -6.40 7.89
CA GLU A 82 24.33 -6.06 9.31
C GLU A 82 24.50 -7.27 10.26
N GLY A 83 24.37 -8.51 9.77
CA GLY A 83 24.54 -9.71 10.58
C GLY A 83 23.78 -10.95 10.11
N MET A 84 23.72 -11.94 11.00
CA MET A 84 23.07 -13.23 10.76
C MET A 84 21.68 -13.27 11.38
N HIS A 85 20.64 -13.19 10.56
CA HIS A 85 19.24 -13.24 10.97
C HIS A 85 18.69 -14.65 10.83
N TRP A 86 17.76 -15.05 11.70
CA TRP A 86 17.09 -16.34 11.61
C TRP A 86 15.58 -16.23 11.80
N TYR A 87 14.87 -16.96 10.95
CA TYR A 87 13.43 -16.82 10.68
C TYR A 87 12.66 -18.03 11.20
N TRP A 88 13.32 -19.18 11.30
CA TRP A 88 12.74 -20.40 11.86
C TRP A 88 13.82 -21.25 12.50
N THR A 89 13.52 -21.82 13.67
CA THR A 89 14.35 -22.78 14.37
C THR A 89 13.44 -23.90 14.90
N LEU A 90 13.60 -25.10 14.37
CA LEU A 90 12.92 -26.31 14.86
C LEU A 90 13.97 -27.34 15.29
N TYR A 91 13.65 -28.14 16.30
CA TYR A 91 14.50 -29.23 16.77
C TYR A 91 13.66 -30.39 17.30
N ASN A 92 14.28 -31.55 17.54
CA ASN A 92 13.58 -32.78 17.96
C ASN A 92 12.48 -33.26 16.99
N ILE A 93 12.55 -32.90 15.70
CA ILE A 93 11.68 -33.47 14.66
C ILE A 93 12.01 -34.99 14.56
N PRO A 94 11.05 -35.93 14.74
CA PRO A 94 11.37 -37.35 14.73
C PRO A 94 11.86 -37.86 13.37
N ALA A 95 12.83 -38.78 13.34
CA ALA A 95 13.36 -39.37 12.10
C ALA A 95 12.31 -40.04 11.18
N SER A 96 11.14 -40.39 11.72
CA SER A 96 10.01 -40.94 10.95
C SER A 96 9.27 -39.93 10.07
N LYS A 97 9.54 -38.62 10.21
CA LYS A 97 9.05 -37.57 9.30
C LYS A 97 10.05 -37.38 8.16
N THR A 98 9.53 -37.23 6.93
CA THR A 98 10.30 -36.97 5.70
C THR A 98 9.81 -35.71 4.97
N HIS A 99 8.88 -34.98 5.58
CA HIS A 99 8.30 -33.75 5.10
C HIS A 99 7.67 -32.97 6.27
N ILE A 100 7.37 -31.70 6.02
CA ILE A 100 6.54 -30.83 6.85
C ILE A 100 5.52 -30.13 5.94
N ASP A 101 4.26 -30.06 6.34
CA ASP A 101 3.20 -29.39 5.56
C ASP A 101 3.25 -27.85 5.69
N ALA A 102 2.60 -27.15 4.77
CA ALA A 102 2.53 -25.68 4.78
C ALA A 102 1.81 -25.17 6.04
N GLY A 103 2.51 -24.39 6.87
CA GLY A 103 2.01 -23.97 8.20
C GLY A 103 2.05 -25.06 9.28
N GLU A 104 2.52 -26.27 9.00
CA GLU A 104 2.78 -27.28 10.04
C GLU A 104 4.01 -26.86 10.87
N THR A 105 4.04 -27.32 12.11
CA THR A 105 5.19 -27.21 13.02
C THR A 105 5.47 -28.58 13.60
N LEU A 106 6.73 -29.00 13.58
CA LEU A 106 7.17 -30.32 14.03
C LEU A 106 8.32 -30.22 15.02
N GLY A 107 8.30 -31.09 16.03
CA GLY A 107 9.24 -31.02 17.14
C GLY A 107 9.01 -29.79 18.02
N ASP A 108 10.08 -29.30 18.61
CA ASP A 108 10.12 -28.13 19.47
C ASP A 108 10.54 -26.88 18.67
N VAL A 109 10.02 -25.71 19.06
CA VAL A 109 10.27 -24.42 18.36
C VAL A 109 11.20 -23.53 19.18
N GLY A 110 12.27 -23.04 18.54
CA GLY A 110 13.16 -22.01 19.08
C GLY A 110 12.72 -20.60 18.71
N SER A 111 13.43 -19.58 19.20
CA SER A 111 13.13 -18.18 18.85
C SER A 111 13.61 -17.82 17.44
N ASN A 112 12.98 -16.83 16.82
CA ASN A 112 13.50 -16.13 15.63
C ASN A 112 14.13 -14.77 16.01
N SER A 113 14.98 -14.20 15.16
CA SER A 113 15.63 -12.89 15.41
C SER A 113 14.83 -11.68 14.95
N VAL A 114 13.62 -11.87 14.38
CA VAL A 114 12.79 -10.79 13.83
C VAL A 114 11.90 -10.18 14.91
N ASN A 115 11.36 -11.01 15.82
CA ASN A 115 10.54 -10.57 16.94
C ASN A 115 10.84 -11.27 18.28
N ASN A 116 11.85 -12.15 18.33
CA ASN A 116 12.26 -12.91 19.52
C ASN A 116 11.19 -13.89 20.07
N VAL A 117 10.16 -14.24 19.28
CA VAL A 117 9.10 -15.20 19.65
C VAL A 117 9.43 -16.60 19.10
N ASN A 118 8.96 -17.65 19.78
CA ASN A 118 9.13 -19.04 19.34
C ASN A 118 8.14 -19.42 18.22
N GLN A 119 8.39 -18.92 17.02
CA GLN A 119 7.56 -19.14 15.83
C GLN A 119 8.37 -18.97 14.54
N TYR A 120 7.79 -19.40 13.41
CA TYR A 120 8.19 -18.91 12.09
C TYR A 120 7.95 -17.38 12.02
N ALA A 121 8.98 -16.63 11.65
CA ALA A 121 8.87 -15.26 11.21
C ALA A 121 8.98 -15.25 9.67
N PRO A 122 7.94 -14.85 8.93
CA PRO A 122 8.00 -14.84 7.48
C PRO A 122 9.03 -13.81 6.97
N PRO A 123 9.80 -14.11 5.90
CA PRO A 123 10.63 -13.14 5.23
C PRO A 123 9.90 -11.83 4.95
N CYS A 124 10.51 -10.73 5.39
CA CYS A 124 9.94 -9.40 5.32
C CYS A 124 11.03 -8.36 5.00
N SER A 125 11.80 -8.62 3.94
CA SER A 125 12.85 -7.69 3.53
C SER A 125 12.26 -6.34 3.16
N LYS A 126 12.77 -5.30 3.82
CA LYS A 126 12.70 -3.93 3.34
C LYS A 126 13.87 -3.69 2.37
N GLY A 127 13.85 -2.53 1.71
CA GLY A 127 14.83 -2.18 0.66
C GLY A 127 14.68 -2.98 -0.64
N PRO A 128 15.28 -2.52 -1.74
CA PRO A 128 15.25 -3.20 -3.03
C PRO A 128 16.20 -4.41 -3.10
N GLY A 129 15.95 -5.28 -4.09
CA GLY A 129 16.87 -6.35 -4.50
C GLY A 129 16.59 -7.72 -3.88
N VAL A 130 17.09 -8.76 -4.56
CA VAL A 130 16.90 -10.16 -4.20
C VAL A 130 17.70 -10.53 -2.94
N LYS A 131 17.02 -10.75 -1.81
CA LYS A 131 17.61 -11.39 -0.63
C LYS A 131 17.57 -12.92 -0.79
N ARG A 132 18.52 -13.62 -0.15
CA ARG A 132 18.61 -15.08 -0.15
C ARG A 132 18.52 -15.62 1.27
N TYR A 133 17.59 -16.55 1.47
CA TYR A 133 17.35 -17.25 2.73
C TYR A 133 17.74 -18.70 2.55
N THR A 134 18.41 -19.31 3.52
CA THR A 134 18.83 -20.71 3.45
C THR A 134 18.10 -21.51 4.52
N TYR A 135 17.39 -22.55 4.09
CA TYR A 135 16.95 -23.62 4.97
C TYR A 135 18.07 -24.65 5.06
N THR A 136 18.47 -25.01 6.26
CA THR A 136 19.39 -26.14 6.52
C THR A 136 18.74 -27.11 7.50
N LEU A 137 18.56 -28.35 7.05
CA LEU A 137 18.09 -29.47 7.84
C LEU A 137 19.29 -30.33 8.26
N TYR A 138 19.46 -30.51 9.57
CA TYR A 138 20.50 -31.32 10.18
C TYR A 138 19.91 -32.67 10.58
N ALA A 139 20.56 -33.76 10.20
CA ALA A 139 20.24 -35.12 10.64
C ALA A 139 21.06 -35.46 11.89
N LEU A 140 20.39 -35.87 12.97
CA LEU A 140 20.96 -35.99 14.31
C LEU A 140 20.89 -37.43 14.85
N SER A 141 21.96 -37.89 15.49
CA SER A 141 22.05 -39.23 16.11
C SER A 141 21.34 -39.35 17.47
N ALA A 142 20.83 -38.25 18.01
CA ALA A 142 20.31 -38.12 19.37
C ALA A 142 19.32 -36.93 19.44
N PRO A 143 18.45 -36.85 20.47
CA PRO A 143 17.63 -35.66 20.70
C PRO A 143 18.49 -34.48 21.17
N VAL A 144 18.05 -33.27 20.85
CA VAL A 144 18.65 -32.01 21.28
C VAL A 144 18.27 -31.74 22.74
N ILE A 145 19.27 -31.63 23.60
CA ILE A 145 19.08 -31.37 25.04
C ILE A 145 19.49 -29.93 25.34
N VAL A 146 18.51 -29.11 25.71
CA VAL A 146 18.65 -27.69 26.06
C VAL A 146 18.23 -27.44 27.52
N ASN A 147 18.67 -26.32 28.10
CA ASN A 147 18.17 -25.88 29.40
C ASN A 147 16.71 -25.38 29.24
N PRO A 148 15.71 -25.93 29.95
CA PRO A 148 14.30 -25.55 29.78
C PRO A 148 14.00 -24.10 30.22
N ASN A 149 14.94 -23.42 30.87
CA ASN A 149 14.82 -22.00 31.24
C ASN A 149 15.63 -21.06 30.32
N ALA A 150 16.17 -21.56 29.19
CA ALA A 150 16.94 -20.76 28.24
C ALA A 150 16.21 -20.64 26.89
N THR A 151 16.26 -19.46 26.29
CA THR A 151 15.80 -19.23 24.92
C THR A 151 16.66 -20.04 23.95
N VAL A 152 16.03 -20.84 23.09
CA VAL A 152 16.73 -21.61 22.05
C VAL A 152 16.79 -20.78 20.78
N ASP A 153 17.81 -19.93 20.68
CA ASP A 153 18.13 -19.20 19.46
C ASP A 153 18.99 -20.04 18.48
N ARG A 154 19.32 -19.47 17.32
CA ARG A 154 20.18 -20.12 16.31
C ARG A 154 21.54 -20.56 16.88
N ALA A 155 22.19 -19.74 17.70
CA ALA A 155 23.52 -20.03 18.23
C ALA A 155 23.48 -21.17 19.26
N THR A 156 22.47 -21.14 20.14
CA THR A 156 22.17 -22.16 21.14
C THR A 156 21.86 -23.50 20.49
N LEU A 157 21.01 -23.50 19.46
CA LEU A 157 20.66 -24.70 18.70
C LEU A 157 21.87 -25.28 17.96
N LEU A 158 22.62 -24.45 17.21
CA LEU A 158 23.84 -24.90 16.51
C LEU A 158 24.89 -25.49 17.46
N ASN A 159 25.09 -24.88 18.64
CA ASN A 159 26.00 -25.41 19.65
C ASN A 159 25.50 -26.74 20.25
N ALA A 160 24.18 -26.90 20.45
CA ALA A 160 23.59 -28.12 20.99
C ALA A 160 23.61 -29.31 20.01
N ILE A 161 23.48 -29.07 18.69
CA ILE A 161 23.51 -30.14 17.68
C ILE A 161 24.91 -30.51 17.17
N LYS A 162 25.91 -29.65 17.42
CA LYS A 162 27.27 -29.73 16.85
C LYS A 162 27.88 -31.14 16.91
N ASP A 163 27.91 -31.73 18.10
CA ASP A 163 28.61 -33.00 18.35
C ASP A 163 27.69 -34.24 18.13
N ILE A 164 26.44 -34.05 17.67
CA ILE A 164 25.46 -35.11 17.35
C ILE A 164 24.94 -35.06 15.89
N THR A 165 25.46 -34.15 15.07
CA THR A 165 25.11 -34.03 13.65
C THR A 165 25.79 -35.12 12.82
N LEU A 166 24.99 -35.94 12.13
CA LEU A 166 25.44 -36.98 11.19
C LEU A 166 25.59 -36.47 9.75
N GLY A 167 24.88 -35.39 9.41
CA GLY A 167 24.92 -34.76 8.09
C GLY A 167 23.91 -33.61 8.00
N SER A 168 24.00 -32.82 6.94
CA SER A 168 23.11 -31.67 6.71
C SER A 168 22.74 -31.56 5.23
N ALA A 169 21.50 -31.17 4.96
CA ALA A 169 20.99 -30.82 3.64
C ALA A 169 20.50 -29.37 3.66
N SER A 170 20.80 -28.60 2.60
CA SER A 170 20.41 -27.19 2.53
C SER A 170 19.77 -26.85 1.19
N MET A 171 18.77 -25.95 1.23
CA MET A 171 18.21 -25.29 0.05
C MET A 171 18.20 -23.78 0.29
N SER A 172 18.63 -23.00 -0.71
CA SER A 172 18.48 -21.55 -0.69
C SER A 172 17.27 -21.13 -1.51
N VAL A 173 16.40 -20.33 -0.92
CA VAL A 173 15.32 -19.63 -1.62
C VAL A 173 15.67 -18.16 -1.76
N THR A 174 15.06 -17.51 -2.75
CA THR A 174 15.17 -16.08 -2.97
C THR A 174 13.84 -15.39 -2.71
N TYR A 175 13.88 -14.21 -2.12
CA TYR A 175 12.73 -13.31 -2.09
C TYR A 175 13.18 -11.88 -2.37
N GLU A 176 12.42 -11.21 -3.23
CA GLU A 176 12.61 -9.82 -3.62
C GLU A 176 11.27 -9.13 -3.43
N ARG A 177 11.20 -8.21 -2.47
CA ARG A 177 10.03 -7.35 -2.30
C ARG A 177 10.05 -6.34 -3.44
N ARG A 178 9.25 -6.59 -4.48
CA ARG A 178 9.20 -5.71 -5.66
C ARG A 178 8.67 -4.34 -5.28
N GLY A 179 9.57 -3.38 -5.15
CA GLY A 179 9.21 -1.96 -5.12
C GLY A 179 8.40 -1.58 -6.36
N ARG A 180 7.53 -0.57 -6.23
CA ARG A 180 6.73 -0.03 -7.34
C ARG A 180 7.59 0.86 -8.27
N GLY A 181 8.69 0.33 -8.81
CA GLY A 181 9.53 1.03 -9.79
C GLY A 181 10.85 0.32 -10.15
N GLY A 182 11.02 -0.03 -11.43
CA GLY A 182 12.30 -0.46 -12.04
C GLY A 182 12.74 -1.90 -11.77
N ASP A 183 13.34 -2.64 -12.72
CA ASP A 183 13.38 -2.47 -14.18
C ASP A 183 13.34 -3.88 -14.83
N ARG A 184 12.89 -4.00 -16.09
CA ARG A 184 13.01 -5.25 -16.89
C ARG A 184 14.14 -5.09 -17.93
N PRO A 185 14.88 -6.17 -18.28
CA PRO A 185 16.04 -6.04 -19.18
C PRO A 185 15.69 -5.44 -20.55
N LYS A 186 16.44 -4.40 -20.96
CA LYS A 186 16.22 -3.62 -22.19
C LYS A 186 16.78 -4.30 -23.45
N PRO A 187 15.97 -4.52 -24.50
CA PRO A 187 16.46 -4.77 -25.86
C PRO A 187 16.61 -3.45 -26.63
N ASN A 188 17.85 -3.08 -26.96
CA ASN A 188 18.31 -2.12 -27.99
C ASN A 188 17.40 -0.97 -28.50
N ARG A 189 17.74 0.26 -28.07
CA ARG A 189 17.83 1.54 -28.83
C ARG A 189 16.61 2.13 -29.58
N LYS A 190 16.13 3.26 -28.99
CA LYS A 190 15.69 4.54 -29.62
C LYS A 190 14.37 4.55 -30.44
N PRO A 191 13.73 5.74 -30.64
CA PRO A 191 14.08 7.09 -30.16
C PRO A 191 13.00 7.78 -29.28
N GLU A 192 13.38 8.89 -28.65
CA GLU A 192 12.49 9.96 -28.18
C GLU A 192 12.19 10.98 -29.30
N PRO A 193 11.29 11.95 -29.09
CA PRO A 193 9.97 11.83 -28.46
C PRO A 193 8.88 12.41 -29.37
N ASN A 194 7.60 12.03 -29.19
CA ASN A 194 6.51 12.87 -29.70
C ASN A 194 5.16 12.58 -29.01
N ASP A 195 4.51 13.67 -28.59
CA ASP A 195 3.08 13.85 -28.26
C ASP A 195 2.39 12.91 -27.23
N GLN A 196 1.67 13.51 -26.27
CA GLN A 196 1.02 12.81 -25.16
C GLN A 196 -0.36 12.20 -25.51
N THR A 197 -0.71 12.14 -26.79
CA THR A 197 -2.03 11.70 -27.30
C THR A 197 -2.25 10.18 -27.29
N SER A 198 -1.28 9.36 -26.86
CA SER A 198 -1.29 7.91 -27.04
C SER A 198 -1.80 7.06 -25.86
N LEU A 199 -1.88 7.60 -24.63
CA LEU A 199 -2.24 6.79 -23.45
C LEU A 199 -3.68 6.21 -23.50
N ASN A 200 -4.62 6.89 -24.18
CA ASN A 200 -5.98 6.39 -24.39
C ASN A 200 -6.07 5.21 -25.38
N SER A 201 -4.95 4.75 -25.96
CA SER A 201 -4.93 3.66 -26.95
C SER A 201 -4.44 2.31 -26.39
N ALA A 202 -3.76 2.30 -25.22
CA ALA A 202 -3.07 1.10 -24.72
C ALA A 202 -4.00 -0.05 -24.29
N TYR A 203 -5.23 0.24 -23.88
CA TYR A 203 -6.22 -0.76 -23.42
C TYR A 203 -7.13 -1.34 -24.53
N LEU A 204 -6.84 -1.05 -25.81
CA LEU A 204 -7.71 -1.38 -26.96
C LEU A 204 -7.17 -2.50 -27.87
N THR A 205 -6.00 -3.09 -27.58
CA THR A 205 -5.28 -3.95 -28.54
C THR A 205 -5.61 -5.45 -28.48
N ALA A 206 -6.44 -5.88 -27.54
CA ALA A 206 -7.11 -7.18 -27.57
C ALA A 206 -8.54 -7.01 -27.04
N ASN A 207 -9.52 -7.42 -27.85
CA ASN A 207 -10.88 -7.68 -27.39
C ASN A 207 -11.13 -9.18 -27.54
N VAL A 208 -10.97 -9.93 -26.45
CA VAL A 208 -11.18 -11.37 -26.43
C VAL A 208 -12.69 -11.64 -26.28
N ASP A 209 -13.32 -12.11 -27.36
CA ASP A 209 -14.74 -12.47 -27.36
C ASP A 209 -14.98 -13.77 -26.58
N SER A 210 -15.05 -13.65 -25.26
CA SER A 210 -15.55 -14.69 -24.35
C SER A 210 -17.05 -14.50 -24.06
N PRO A 211 -17.82 -15.57 -23.81
CA PRO A 211 -19.24 -15.44 -23.47
C PRO A 211 -19.51 -14.55 -22.25
N ARG A 212 -18.59 -14.51 -21.27
CA ARG A 212 -18.72 -13.62 -20.10
C ARG A 212 -18.44 -12.15 -20.43
N CYS A 213 -17.48 -11.87 -21.31
CA CYS A 213 -17.29 -10.52 -21.85
C CYS A 213 -18.55 -10.04 -22.58
N THR A 214 -19.17 -10.91 -23.39
CA THR A 214 -20.44 -10.63 -24.07
C THR A 214 -21.58 -10.36 -23.06
N GLN A 215 -21.71 -11.15 -22.00
CA GLN A 215 -22.72 -10.94 -20.95
C GLN A 215 -22.54 -9.60 -20.21
N ILE A 216 -21.32 -9.21 -19.85
CA ILE A 216 -21.03 -7.93 -19.18
C ILE A 216 -21.41 -6.76 -20.10
N LYS A 217 -20.95 -6.79 -21.36
CA LYS A 217 -21.35 -5.80 -22.38
C LYS A 217 -22.86 -5.73 -22.56
N GLN A 218 -23.53 -6.87 -22.64
CA GLN A 218 -24.98 -6.94 -22.80
C GLN A 218 -25.71 -6.32 -21.61
N SER A 219 -25.31 -6.61 -20.36
CA SER A 219 -25.94 -6.03 -19.17
C SER A 219 -25.93 -4.49 -19.18
N ILE A 220 -24.81 -3.89 -19.59
CA ILE A 220 -24.66 -2.43 -19.70
C ILE A 220 -25.45 -1.86 -20.88
N SER A 221 -25.38 -2.50 -22.05
CA SER A 221 -26.12 -2.03 -23.25
C SER A 221 -27.63 -2.18 -23.15
N GLN A 222 -28.14 -3.20 -22.44
CA GLN A 222 -29.57 -3.44 -22.26
C GLN A 222 -30.15 -2.59 -21.12
N ALA A 223 -29.30 -2.11 -20.20
CA ALA A 223 -29.66 -1.13 -19.19
C ALA A 223 -29.83 0.29 -19.77
N GLY A 224 -29.35 0.56 -20.98
CA GLY A 224 -29.36 1.88 -21.64
C GLY A 224 -28.06 2.66 -21.50
N PHE A 225 -27.12 2.24 -20.65
CA PHE A 225 -25.89 3.00 -20.33
C PHE A 225 -24.73 2.82 -21.34
N GLY A 226 -25.00 2.27 -22.52
CA GLY A 226 -23.98 1.95 -23.54
C GLY A 226 -23.30 3.16 -24.20
N GLU A 227 -23.80 4.39 -24.01
CA GLU A 227 -23.15 5.62 -24.48
C GLU A 227 -22.21 6.24 -23.43
N SER A 228 -22.51 6.07 -22.12
CA SER A 228 -21.74 6.64 -21.01
C SER A 228 -20.77 5.65 -20.35
N VAL A 229 -20.91 4.35 -20.63
CA VAL A 229 -20.08 3.25 -20.11
C VAL A 229 -19.55 2.40 -21.26
N SER A 230 -18.24 2.14 -21.26
CA SER A 230 -17.57 1.32 -22.28
C SER A 230 -16.91 0.08 -21.68
N VAL A 231 -16.77 -0.99 -22.47
CA VAL A 231 -16.19 -2.27 -22.00
C VAL A 231 -15.21 -2.85 -23.01
N THR A 232 -13.95 -3.02 -22.60
CA THR A 232 -12.95 -3.84 -23.29
C THR A 232 -12.69 -5.14 -22.52
N CYS A 233 -12.09 -6.16 -23.14
CA CYS A 233 -11.89 -7.46 -22.49
C CYS A 233 -10.57 -8.13 -22.93
N ASP A 234 -9.73 -8.52 -21.98
CA ASP A 234 -8.62 -9.45 -22.23
C ASP A 234 -9.02 -10.91 -21.91
N GLU A 235 -8.05 -11.82 -21.81
CA GLU A 235 -8.30 -13.24 -21.52
C GLU A 235 -8.82 -13.50 -20.08
N ASN A 236 -8.68 -12.54 -19.16
CA ASN A 236 -8.92 -12.70 -17.73
C ASN A 236 -9.95 -11.70 -17.17
N TYR A 237 -10.05 -10.48 -17.72
CA TYR A 237 -10.89 -9.40 -17.21
C TYR A 237 -11.67 -8.68 -18.31
N ALA A 238 -12.89 -8.25 -17.97
CA ALA A 238 -13.57 -7.14 -18.64
C ALA A 238 -13.25 -5.85 -17.88
N TYR A 239 -12.88 -4.80 -18.61
CA TYR A 239 -12.57 -3.47 -18.10
C TYR A 239 -13.73 -2.54 -18.40
N VAL A 240 -14.54 -2.23 -17.38
CA VAL A 240 -15.68 -1.31 -17.47
C VAL A 240 -15.17 0.10 -17.17
N ALA A 241 -15.06 0.93 -18.20
CA ALA A 241 -14.59 2.30 -18.10
C ALA A 241 -15.77 3.29 -18.11
N SER A 242 -15.77 4.23 -17.18
CA SER A 242 -16.86 5.21 -16.94
C SER A 242 -16.30 6.54 -16.43
N SER A 243 -17.19 7.49 -16.14
CA SER A 243 -16.85 8.73 -15.43
C SER A 243 -17.27 8.77 -13.95
N THR A 244 -17.68 7.63 -13.38
CA THR A 244 -18.30 7.45 -12.04
C THR A 244 -19.47 8.39 -11.72
N TYR A 245 -20.05 9.06 -12.71
CA TYR A 245 -21.02 10.13 -12.51
C TYR A 245 -22.35 9.77 -13.19
N PRO A 246 -23.41 9.46 -12.42
CA PRO A 246 -24.67 9.01 -13.00
C PRO A 246 -25.48 10.16 -13.62
N GLU A 247 -26.39 9.80 -14.51
CA GLU A 247 -27.36 10.71 -15.16
C GLU A 247 -28.71 10.73 -14.43
N HIS A 248 -28.70 10.54 -13.10
CA HIS A 248 -29.87 10.62 -12.22
C HIS A 248 -29.66 11.64 -11.09
N GLU A 249 -30.68 11.86 -10.26
CA GLU A 249 -30.59 12.72 -9.07
C GLU A 249 -29.52 12.21 -8.08
N MET A 250 -28.85 13.10 -7.36
CA MET A 250 -27.78 12.75 -6.41
C MET A 250 -27.85 13.67 -5.19
N MET A 251 -27.35 13.18 -4.05
CA MET A 251 -27.23 13.90 -2.76
C MET A 251 -28.57 14.27 -2.09
N THR A 252 -29.68 14.41 -2.84
CA THR A 252 -31.00 14.71 -2.29
C THR A 252 -31.42 13.69 -1.23
N GLY A 253 -31.79 14.19 -0.04
CA GLY A 253 -32.24 13.36 1.08
C GLY A 253 -31.16 13.00 2.09
N ILE A 254 -29.87 13.28 1.82
CA ILE A 254 -28.79 13.17 2.82
C ILE A 254 -29.13 14.04 4.02
N THR A 255 -29.08 13.47 5.23
CA THR A 255 -29.31 14.19 6.49
C THR A 255 -28.06 14.31 7.35
N SER A 256 -27.04 13.48 7.15
CA SER A 256 -25.69 13.68 7.70
C SER A 256 -24.70 13.79 6.54
N THR A 257 -24.45 15.03 6.09
CA THR A 257 -23.50 15.27 5.00
C THR A 257 -22.04 15.13 5.49
N ASN A 258 -21.17 14.61 4.64
CA ASN A 258 -19.71 14.65 4.80
C ASN A 258 -19.08 15.89 4.10
N GLU A 259 -19.93 16.81 3.63
CA GLU A 259 -19.61 18.07 2.96
C GLU A 259 -18.85 17.95 1.62
N GLN A 260 -18.70 16.72 1.08
CA GLN A 260 -18.16 16.46 -0.26
C GLN A 260 -19.23 16.70 -1.35
N ILE A 261 -18.80 16.92 -2.60
CA ILE A 261 -19.69 17.11 -3.76
C ILE A 261 -19.21 16.25 -4.94
N PRO A 262 -20.08 15.51 -5.64
CA PRO A 262 -19.60 14.59 -6.67
C PRO A 262 -19.13 15.34 -7.92
N VAL A 263 -18.01 14.92 -8.51
CA VAL A 263 -17.52 15.38 -9.83
C VAL A 263 -16.95 14.22 -10.66
N PRO A 264 -17.17 14.17 -11.99
CA PRO A 264 -16.82 13.00 -12.80
C PRO A 264 -15.34 12.56 -12.75
N ALA A 265 -15.09 11.31 -12.38
CA ALA A 265 -13.77 10.67 -12.43
C ALA A 265 -13.56 9.94 -13.77
N LYS A 266 -13.25 10.73 -14.80
CA LYS A 266 -13.25 10.30 -16.23
C LYS A 266 -12.30 9.17 -16.60
N ASP A 267 -11.28 8.92 -15.80
CA ASP A 267 -10.26 7.88 -16.05
C ASP A 267 -10.52 6.60 -15.22
N TYR A 268 -11.70 6.42 -14.63
CA TYR A 268 -12.04 5.25 -13.81
C TYR A 268 -12.30 4.00 -14.67
N VAL A 269 -11.66 2.88 -14.28
CA VAL A 269 -11.75 1.60 -14.98
C VAL A 269 -11.88 0.45 -13.96
N ALA A 270 -13.02 -0.24 -13.96
CA ALA A 270 -13.33 -1.37 -13.09
C ALA A 270 -13.00 -2.72 -13.75
N PRO A 271 -12.08 -3.53 -13.19
CA PRO A 271 -11.75 -4.86 -13.71
C PRO A 271 -12.67 -5.94 -13.12
N ILE A 272 -13.57 -6.49 -13.95
CA ILE A 272 -14.44 -7.62 -13.60
C ILE A 272 -13.81 -8.92 -14.11
N LYS A 273 -13.54 -9.88 -13.23
CA LYS A 273 -12.94 -11.17 -13.61
C LYS A 273 -13.88 -12.00 -14.50
N LEU A 274 -13.41 -12.42 -15.67
CA LEU A 274 -14.18 -13.22 -16.65
C LEU A 274 -14.35 -14.69 -16.24
N HIS A 275 -13.46 -15.18 -15.38
CA HIS A 275 -13.41 -16.56 -14.91
C HIS A 275 -13.49 -16.59 -13.37
N PRO A 276 -14.67 -16.28 -12.78
CA PRO A 276 -14.86 -16.29 -11.34
C PRO A 276 -14.67 -17.69 -10.77
N LYS A 277 -14.07 -17.76 -9.58
CA LYS A 277 -13.89 -18.97 -8.78
C LYS A 277 -14.09 -18.60 -7.31
N LYS A 278 -14.80 -19.43 -6.54
CA LYS A 278 -15.02 -19.19 -5.12
C LYS A 278 -13.69 -19.30 -4.36
N ALA A 279 -13.38 -18.29 -3.53
CA ALA A 279 -12.19 -18.27 -2.69
C ALA A 279 -12.35 -19.15 -1.44
N GLN A 280 -11.25 -19.42 -0.74
CA GLN A 280 -11.26 -20.14 0.54
C GLN A 280 -11.83 -19.29 1.70
N SER A 281 -11.74 -17.98 1.59
CA SER A 281 -12.21 -16.96 2.52
C SER A 281 -12.80 -15.81 1.71
N VAL A 282 -13.76 -15.08 2.28
CA VAL A 282 -14.27 -13.84 1.68
C VAL A 282 -13.21 -12.73 1.77
N THR A 283 -13.33 -11.71 0.93
CA THR A 283 -12.43 -10.55 0.89
C THR A 283 -13.22 -9.28 1.16
N THR A 284 -12.86 -8.54 2.21
CA THR A 284 -13.18 -7.12 2.41
C THR A 284 -12.01 -6.27 1.93
N ILE A 285 -12.27 -4.99 1.65
CA ILE A 285 -11.28 -4.00 1.18
C ILE A 285 -11.78 -2.60 1.54
N ASP A 286 -10.87 -1.72 1.95
CA ASP A 286 -11.09 -0.26 2.05
C ASP A 286 -11.18 0.37 0.64
N ALA A 287 -12.11 -0.09 -0.20
CA ALA A 287 -12.29 0.34 -1.58
C ALA A 287 -13.65 -0.15 -2.10
N ALA A 288 -14.02 0.29 -3.31
CA ALA A 288 -15.14 -0.33 -4.02
C ALA A 288 -14.92 -1.85 -4.17
N VAL A 289 -16.00 -2.63 -3.99
CA VAL A 289 -16.06 -4.08 -4.21
C VAL A 289 -16.61 -4.43 -5.59
N GLY A 290 -17.27 -3.48 -6.27
CA GLY A 290 -17.88 -3.71 -7.57
C GLY A 290 -18.17 -2.43 -8.37
N VAL A 291 -18.92 -2.61 -9.45
CA VAL A 291 -19.37 -1.53 -10.33
C VAL A 291 -20.81 -1.80 -10.80
N ALA A 292 -21.65 -0.77 -10.78
CA ALA A 292 -23.01 -0.81 -11.32
C ALA A 292 -23.02 -0.74 -12.86
N VAL A 293 -24.14 -1.09 -13.51
CA VAL A 293 -24.23 -1.07 -14.99
C VAL A 293 -24.18 0.35 -15.60
N ASN A 294 -24.41 1.40 -14.81
CA ASN A 294 -24.12 2.80 -15.19
C ASN A 294 -22.66 3.22 -14.92
N GLY A 295 -21.79 2.28 -14.56
CA GLY A 295 -20.37 2.51 -14.34
C GLY A 295 -20.01 3.17 -13.01
N VAL A 296 -20.97 3.41 -12.12
CA VAL A 296 -20.74 3.96 -10.77
C VAL A 296 -20.13 2.89 -9.84
N PRO A 297 -19.15 3.20 -8.99
CA PRO A 297 -18.59 2.25 -8.04
C PRO A 297 -19.60 1.76 -7.00
N ILE A 298 -19.41 0.54 -6.51
CA ILE A 298 -20.18 -0.06 -5.42
C ILE A 298 -19.21 -0.37 -4.27
N TYR A 299 -19.48 0.18 -3.09
CA TYR A 299 -18.81 -0.13 -1.83
C TYR A 299 -19.70 -1.08 -1.00
N ASP A 300 -19.21 -1.51 0.16
CA ASP A 300 -20.04 -2.15 1.19
C ASP A 300 -20.98 -1.13 1.87
N TYR A 301 -21.52 -1.47 3.04
CA TYR A 301 -22.50 -0.63 3.73
C TYR A 301 -21.86 0.52 4.55
N SER A 302 -20.55 0.49 4.74
CA SER A 302 -19.85 1.22 5.80
C SER A 302 -19.08 2.46 5.34
N SER A 303 -18.89 3.38 6.28
CA SER A 303 -18.24 4.67 6.03
C SER A 303 -16.71 4.66 6.12
N GLN A 304 -16.07 3.60 6.65
CA GLN A 304 -14.62 3.51 6.89
C GLN A 304 -14.07 2.07 6.97
N GLY A 305 -13.01 1.77 6.19
CA GLY A 305 -12.08 0.66 6.49
C GLY A 305 -12.50 -0.75 6.08
N GLU A 306 -11.70 -1.75 6.47
CA GLU A 306 -12.02 -3.17 6.24
C GLU A 306 -12.93 -3.71 7.36
N LEU A 307 -14.11 -4.19 6.99
CA LEU A 307 -15.11 -4.74 7.92
C LEU A 307 -14.73 -6.11 8.49
N ASP A 308 -15.07 -6.34 9.78
CA ASP A 308 -15.39 -7.70 10.25
C ASP A 308 -16.77 -8.09 9.72
N VAL A 309 -16.77 -8.85 8.64
CA VAL A 309 -17.99 -9.33 7.97
C VAL A 309 -18.97 -10.05 8.89
N ASN A 310 -18.50 -10.62 10.01
CA ASN A 310 -19.31 -11.42 10.93
C ASN A 310 -20.00 -10.58 12.01
N ASN A 311 -19.60 -9.32 12.20
CA ASN A 311 -20.06 -8.45 13.26
C ASN A 311 -20.48 -7.08 12.71
N TYR A 312 -21.74 -6.99 12.29
CA TYR A 312 -22.39 -5.75 11.88
C TYR A 312 -22.24 -4.64 12.95
N ASP A 313 -21.80 -3.47 12.49
CA ASP A 313 -21.63 -2.26 13.30
C ASP A 313 -22.48 -1.10 12.76
N GLU A 314 -23.48 -0.68 13.53
CA GLU A 314 -24.36 0.45 13.25
C GLU A 314 -23.67 1.83 13.36
N GLN A 315 -22.50 1.91 13.99
CA GLN A 315 -21.76 3.17 14.15
C GLN A 315 -21.02 3.59 12.88
N HIS A 316 -20.85 2.66 11.93
CA HIS A 316 -20.23 2.89 10.63
C HIS A 316 -21.21 2.81 9.45
N ASP A 317 -22.44 2.34 9.66
CA ASP A 317 -23.45 2.12 8.63
C ASP A 317 -23.95 3.43 7.99
N THR A 318 -23.70 3.61 6.69
CA THR A 318 -24.02 4.84 5.95
C THR A 318 -25.52 5.13 5.83
N VAL A 319 -26.38 4.10 5.87
CA VAL A 319 -27.84 4.23 5.84
C VAL A 319 -28.35 4.68 7.21
N VAL A 320 -27.89 4.05 8.29
CA VAL A 320 -28.28 4.37 9.68
C VAL A 320 -27.75 5.75 10.11
N LEU A 321 -26.55 6.12 9.66
CA LEU A 321 -25.98 7.45 9.85
C LEU A 321 -26.67 8.55 9.01
N GLY A 322 -27.51 8.17 8.02
CA GLY A 322 -28.23 9.12 7.16
C GLY A 322 -27.34 9.84 6.15
N GLN A 323 -26.24 9.19 5.73
CA GLN A 323 -25.20 9.72 4.85
C GLN A 323 -25.49 9.51 3.35
N LEU A 324 -26.40 8.60 3.02
CA LEU A 324 -26.81 8.32 1.64
C LEU A 324 -28.01 9.15 1.20
N ASP A 325 -28.10 9.36 -0.10
CA ASP A 325 -29.23 9.98 -0.78
C ASP A 325 -30.37 8.98 -1.06
N ILE A 326 -31.48 9.47 -1.61
CA ILE A 326 -32.63 8.66 -2.04
C ILE A 326 -32.30 7.60 -3.12
N CYS A 327 -31.11 7.68 -3.72
CA CYS A 327 -30.62 6.80 -4.77
C CYS A 327 -29.65 5.72 -4.26
N GLY A 328 -29.40 5.64 -2.95
CA GLY A 328 -28.54 4.64 -2.31
C GLY A 328 -27.04 4.92 -2.38
N GLY A 329 -26.65 6.17 -2.67
CA GLY A 329 -25.25 6.58 -2.79
C GLY A 329 -24.93 7.94 -2.18
N HIS A 330 -23.66 8.31 -2.22
CA HIS A 330 -23.19 9.65 -1.81
C HIS A 330 -21.85 9.98 -2.47
N ALA A 331 -21.31 11.18 -2.19
CA ALA A 331 -19.98 11.59 -2.66
C ALA A 331 -18.89 11.25 -1.63
N GLY A 332 -17.85 10.54 -2.04
CA GLY A 332 -16.70 10.18 -1.19
C GLY A 332 -15.61 11.25 -1.10
N ARG A 333 -14.55 10.96 -0.33
CA ARG A 333 -13.31 11.80 -0.27
C ARG A 333 -12.58 11.93 -1.61
N GLY A 334 -12.88 11.06 -2.57
CA GLY A 334 -12.41 11.18 -3.94
C GLY A 334 -13.12 12.27 -4.75
N ASP A 335 -14.18 12.87 -4.20
CA ASP A 335 -15.23 13.63 -4.91
C ASP A 335 -15.88 12.78 -6.03
N ASP A 336 -15.92 11.47 -5.86
CA ASP A 336 -16.64 10.51 -6.68
C ASP A 336 -18.00 10.18 -6.07
N TYR A 337 -19.02 10.02 -6.91
CA TYR A 337 -20.29 9.44 -6.47
C TYR A 337 -20.20 7.91 -6.49
N HIS A 338 -20.72 7.24 -5.46
CA HIS A 338 -20.74 5.78 -5.38
C HIS A 338 -21.86 5.25 -4.46
N TYR A 339 -22.26 3.99 -4.65
CA TYR A 339 -23.35 3.35 -3.89
C TYR A 339 -22.85 2.55 -2.68
N HIS A 340 -23.61 2.60 -1.59
CA HIS A 340 -23.49 1.76 -0.38
C HIS A 340 -24.78 0.97 -0.08
N ALA A 341 -25.83 1.21 -0.87
CA ALA A 341 -27.12 0.53 -0.78
C ALA A 341 -27.69 0.28 -2.18
N ALA A 342 -28.92 -0.24 -2.27
CA ALA A 342 -29.58 -0.51 -3.55
C ALA A 342 -29.63 0.75 -4.45
N PRO A 343 -29.11 0.71 -5.70
CA PRO A 343 -28.99 1.87 -6.57
C PRO A 343 -30.34 2.22 -7.24
N THR A 344 -31.34 2.61 -6.45
CA THR A 344 -32.75 2.74 -6.84
C THR A 344 -32.95 3.63 -8.07
N CYS A 345 -32.45 4.85 -8.07
CA CYS A 345 -32.60 5.80 -9.19
C CYS A 345 -31.92 5.35 -10.49
N MET A 346 -30.92 4.45 -10.39
CA MET A 346 -30.30 3.83 -11.56
C MET A 346 -31.20 2.71 -12.10
N ILE A 347 -31.73 1.86 -11.22
CA ILE A 347 -32.67 0.77 -11.57
C ILE A 347 -33.95 1.33 -12.21
N ASP A 348 -34.52 2.40 -11.65
CA ASP A 348 -35.70 3.08 -12.18
C ASP A 348 -35.46 3.67 -13.59
N ALA A 349 -34.20 4.00 -13.92
CA ALA A 349 -33.77 4.51 -15.22
C ALA A 349 -33.36 3.41 -16.21
N MET A 350 -33.25 2.14 -15.81
CA MET A 350 -32.83 1.05 -16.70
C MET A 350 -33.90 0.73 -17.76
N GLU A 351 -33.49 0.67 -19.03
CA GLU A 351 -34.37 0.27 -20.14
C GLU A 351 -34.90 -1.17 -19.99
N ASN A 352 -34.10 -2.08 -19.44
CA ASN A 352 -34.44 -3.48 -19.17
C ASN A 352 -34.83 -3.76 -17.71
N GLN A 353 -35.31 -2.76 -16.96
CA GLN A 353 -35.65 -2.93 -15.53
C GLN A 353 -36.55 -4.15 -15.28
N GLY A 354 -36.11 -5.02 -14.37
CA GLY A 354 -36.69 -6.34 -14.11
C GLY A 354 -35.96 -7.04 -12.97
N SER A 355 -36.51 -8.16 -12.47
CA SER A 355 -35.83 -8.93 -11.41
C SER A 355 -34.68 -9.79 -11.94
N ASP A 356 -34.72 -10.15 -13.23
CA ASP A 356 -33.66 -10.79 -14.01
C ASP A 356 -32.63 -9.81 -14.58
N ALA A 357 -32.79 -8.51 -14.36
CA ALA A 357 -31.82 -7.50 -14.77
C ALA A 357 -30.58 -7.54 -13.86
N ILE A 358 -29.40 -7.69 -14.47
CA ILE A 358 -28.12 -7.52 -13.78
C ILE A 358 -27.89 -6.02 -13.60
N ILE A 359 -27.80 -5.56 -12.35
CA ILE A 359 -27.68 -4.14 -11.98
C ILE A 359 -26.22 -3.73 -11.70
N GLY A 360 -25.31 -4.70 -11.60
CA GLY A 360 -23.88 -4.49 -11.41
C GLY A 360 -23.08 -5.79 -11.37
N TRP A 361 -21.79 -5.69 -11.06
CA TRP A 361 -20.87 -6.82 -10.97
C TRP A 361 -19.85 -6.59 -9.83
N GLY A 362 -19.60 -7.62 -9.03
CA GLY A 362 -18.44 -7.66 -8.13
C GLY A 362 -17.16 -7.87 -8.94
N TYR A 363 -16.04 -7.31 -8.48
CA TYR A 363 -14.74 -7.43 -9.18
C TYR A 363 -14.23 -8.88 -9.29
N ASP A 364 -14.65 -9.75 -8.37
CA ASP A 364 -14.41 -11.20 -8.40
C ASP A 364 -15.11 -11.94 -9.56
N GLY A 365 -16.04 -11.25 -10.26
CA GLY A 365 -16.70 -11.71 -11.48
C GLY A 365 -18.18 -12.07 -11.32
N TYR A 366 -18.75 -12.11 -10.11
CA TYR A 366 -20.17 -12.48 -9.92
C TYR A 366 -21.13 -11.28 -10.12
N PRO A 367 -22.31 -11.50 -10.74
CA PRO A 367 -23.29 -10.43 -10.97
C PRO A 367 -24.02 -10.01 -9.69
N LEU A 368 -24.49 -8.77 -9.68
CA LEU A 368 -25.41 -8.20 -8.70
C LEU A 368 -26.82 -8.07 -9.31
N TYR A 369 -27.83 -8.46 -8.54
CA TYR A 369 -29.26 -8.30 -8.85
C TYR A 369 -29.96 -7.46 -7.77
N GLY A 370 -31.20 -7.04 -8.05
CA GLY A 370 -32.05 -6.34 -7.08
C GLY A 370 -32.57 -7.22 -5.92
N ASN A 371 -33.55 -6.70 -5.18
CA ASN A 371 -34.11 -7.31 -3.95
C ASN A 371 -34.90 -8.62 -4.15
N ASN A 372 -35.10 -9.07 -5.39
CA ASN A 372 -35.82 -10.29 -5.76
C ASN A 372 -34.88 -11.29 -6.44
N ASN A 373 -35.28 -12.56 -6.47
CA ASN A 373 -34.63 -13.54 -7.34
C ASN A 373 -34.92 -13.23 -8.83
N PRO A 374 -34.09 -13.70 -9.77
CA PRO A 374 -34.28 -13.48 -11.21
C PRO A 374 -35.64 -13.94 -11.77
N ASP A 375 -36.33 -14.87 -11.13
CA ASP A 375 -37.69 -15.30 -11.53
C ASP A 375 -38.81 -14.38 -11.00
N GLY A 376 -38.46 -13.29 -10.31
CA GLY A 376 -39.39 -12.37 -9.66
C GLY A 376 -39.89 -12.85 -8.29
N SER A 377 -39.41 -13.98 -7.76
CA SER A 377 -39.77 -14.44 -6.42
C SER A 377 -39.09 -13.60 -5.32
N PRO A 378 -39.77 -13.32 -4.19
CA PRO A 378 -39.19 -12.61 -3.07
C PRO A 378 -38.19 -13.50 -2.33
N ILE A 379 -37.11 -12.89 -1.85
CA ILE A 379 -36.03 -13.58 -1.14
C ILE A 379 -36.38 -13.72 0.35
N ALA A 380 -36.13 -14.90 0.92
CA ALA A 380 -36.46 -15.20 2.31
C ALA A 380 -35.43 -14.59 3.28
N LYS A 381 -35.89 -14.19 4.48
CA LYS A 381 -34.98 -13.67 5.51
C LYS A 381 -33.99 -14.75 5.94
N GLY A 382 -32.69 -14.50 5.72
CA GLY A 382 -31.60 -15.43 6.00
C GLY A 382 -31.28 -16.40 4.86
N GLU A 383 -31.79 -16.15 3.65
CA GLU A 383 -31.40 -16.86 2.42
C GLU A 383 -30.10 -16.32 1.81
N LEU A 384 -29.83 -15.02 1.99
CA LEU A 384 -28.57 -14.38 1.61
C LEU A 384 -27.49 -14.65 2.68
N ASP A 385 -26.25 -14.84 2.21
CA ASP A 385 -25.08 -15.04 3.07
C ASP A 385 -24.46 -13.72 3.54
N VAL A 386 -23.34 -13.82 4.25
CA VAL A 386 -22.62 -12.70 4.87
C VAL A 386 -22.13 -11.65 3.87
N CYS A 387 -21.97 -11.99 2.59
CA CYS A 387 -21.62 -11.04 1.52
C CYS A 387 -22.84 -10.54 0.74
N ASN A 388 -24.05 -10.77 1.27
CA ASN A 388 -25.34 -10.40 0.66
C ASN A 388 -25.60 -11.09 -0.68
N GLY A 389 -25.27 -12.37 -0.81
CA GLY A 389 -25.55 -13.14 -2.01
C GLY A 389 -25.89 -14.60 -1.74
N GLN A 390 -26.07 -15.37 -2.82
CA GLN A 390 -26.52 -16.75 -2.77
C GLN A 390 -26.04 -17.57 -3.98
N SER A 391 -26.28 -18.88 -3.94
CA SER A 391 -25.95 -19.77 -5.08
C SER A 391 -26.77 -19.43 -6.33
N ASP A 392 -26.13 -19.49 -7.50
CA ASP A 392 -26.76 -19.21 -8.78
C ASP A 392 -26.61 -20.36 -9.79
N PRO A 393 -27.66 -20.77 -10.53
CA PRO A 393 -27.57 -21.88 -11.50
C PRO A 393 -26.80 -21.54 -12.79
N THR A 394 -26.67 -20.26 -13.14
CA THR A 394 -25.97 -19.78 -14.36
C THR A 394 -24.54 -19.38 -14.04
N PHE A 395 -24.33 -18.74 -12.89
CA PHE A 395 -23.09 -18.09 -12.49
C PHE A 395 -22.35 -18.81 -11.36
N GLY A 396 -22.95 -19.84 -10.75
CA GLY A 396 -22.46 -20.51 -9.54
C GLY A 396 -22.83 -19.74 -8.27
N TYR A 397 -22.71 -18.42 -8.30
CA TYR A 397 -23.08 -17.49 -7.23
C TYR A 397 -23.53 -16.14 -7.81
N ARG A 398 -24.39 -15.42 -7.09
CA ARG A 398 -24.82 -14.04 -7.39
C ARG A 398 -24.92 -13.20 -6.12
N TYR A 399 -24.65 -11.91 -6.22
CA TYR A 399 -24.96 -10.92 -5.19
C TYR A 399 -26.37 -10.37 -5.35
N GLN A 400 -26.91 -9.83 -4.25
CA GLN A 400 -28.19 -9.15 -4.16
C GLN A 400 -28.05 -7.77 -3.52
N THR A 401 -29.04 -6.91 -3.76
CA THR A 401 -29.38 -5.84 -2.84
C THR A 401 -30.43 -6.30 -1.83
N SER A 402 -30.53 -5.60 -0.70
CA SER A 402 -31.49 -5.92 0.36
C SER A 402 -32.04 -4.65 1.03
N THR A 403 -33.18 -4.77 1.71
CA THR A 403 -33.80 -3.67 2.49
C THR A 403 -33.37 -3.62 3.96
N THR A 404 -32.42 -4.49 4.34
CA THR A 404 -31.76 -4.55 5.65
C THR A 404 -30.25 -4.63 5.42
N PRO A 405 -29.41 -4.29 6.43
CA PRO A 405 -27.97 -4.44 6.31
C PRO A 405 -27.57 -5.84 5.82
N PRO A 406 -26.57 -5.94 4.93
CA PRO A 406 -25.67 -4.87 4.48
C PRO A 406 -26.13 -4.14 3.20
N TYR A 407 -27.41 -4.23 2.81
CA TYR A 407 -28.05 -3.51 1.69
C TYR A 407 -27.55 -3.77 0.25
N ILE A 408 -26.25 -4.05 0.06
CA ILE A 408 -25.58 -4.37 -1.20
C ILE A 408 -24.42 -5.35 -0.93
N ILE A 409 -23.44 -5.48 -1.82
CA ILE A 409 -22.26 -6.36 -1.68
C ILE A 409 -21.43 -5.95 -0.45
N GLN A 410 -21.37 -6.77 0.60
CA GLN A 410 -20.51 -6.48 1.77
C GLN A 410 -19.06 -6.97 1.59
N CYS A 411 -18.87 -8.04 0.80
CA CYS A 411 -17.57 -8.67 0.61
C CYS A 411 -17.54 -9.52 -0.66
N LEU A 412 -16.34 -9.86 -1.13
CA LEU A 412 -16.15 -10.68 -2.32
C LEU A 412 -15.93 -12.16 -1.95
N VAL A 413 -16.80 -13.05 -2.43
CA VAL A 413 -16.72 -14.50 -2.20
C VAL A 413 -15.77 -15.20 -3.18
N GLY A 414 -15.41 -14.56 -4.28
CA GLY A 414 -14.50 -15.09 -5.30
C GLY A 414 -13.06 -14.61 -5.18
N GLU A 415 -12.17 -15.30 -5.88
CA GLU A 415 -10.76 -14.92 -6.06
C GLU A 415 -10.65 -13.54 -6.76
N VAL A 416 -10.35 -12.47 -6.02
CA VAL A 416 -10.06 -11.13 -6.56
C VAL A 416 -8.55 -10.82 -6.54
N ASP A 417 -8.09 -9.95 -7.44
CA ASP A 417 -6.73 -9.38 -7.42
C ASP A 417 -6.81 -7.95 -6.89
N THR A 418 -6.64 -7.79 -5.56
CA THR A 418 -6.73 -6.49 -4.88
C THR A 418 -5.70 -5.47 -5.35
N SER A 419 -4.60 -5.92 -5.97
CA SER A 419 -3.53 -5.02 -6.46
C SER A 419 -3.92 -4.22 -7.70
N ARG A 420 -5.01 -4.61 -8.37
CA ARG A 420 -5.48 -4.04 -9.65
C ARG A 420 -6.78 -3.24 -9.55
N LEU A 421 -7.37 -3.15 -8.35
CA LEU A 421 -8.66 -2.50 -8.16
C LEU A 421 -8.51 -0.97 -8.24
N PRO A 422 -9.46 -0.25 -8.87
CA PRO A 422 -9.39 1.18 -9.00
C PRO A 422 -9.65 1.86 -7.65
N ARG A 423 -8.94 2.97 -7.41
CA ARG A 423 -9.33 3.98 -6.41
C ARG A 423 -9.43 5.31 -7.13
N VAL A 424 -10.47 6.10 -6.83
CA VAL A 424 -10.55 7.48 -7.34
C VAL A 424 -9.60 8.36 -6.53
N ALA A 425 -8.73 9.09 -7.22
CA ALA A 425 -7.85 10.07 -6.57
C ALA A 425 -8.69 11.26 -6.04
N PRO A 426 -8.47 11.69 -4.79
CA PRO A 426 -8.99 12.96 -4.28
C PRO A 426 -8.61 14.15 -5.15
N LEU A 427 -9.42 15.21 -5.08
CA LEU A 427 -9.05 16.49 -5.65
C LEU A 427 -8.05 17.22 -4.75
N ASN A 428 -6.88 17.54 -5.30
CA ASN A 428 -5.84 18.30 -4.63
C ASN A 428 -6.00 19.80 -4.90
N GLY A 429 -5.70 20.63 -3.90
CA GLY A 429 -6.01 22.06 -3.89
C GLY A 429 -4.81 22.98 -4.08
N ASP A 430 -5.06 24.15 -4.67
CA ASP A 430 -4.13 25.26 -4.83
C ASP A 430 -3.88 26.09 -3.55
N THR A 431 -4.41 25.61 -2.42
CA THR A 431 -4.64 26.30 -1.16
C THR A 431 -4.46 25.32 0.01
N GLN A 432 -3.35 25.42 0.73
CA GLN A 432 -3.05 24.55 1.87
C GLN A 432 -4.10 24.69 2.98
N GLY A 433 -4.51 23.57 3.58
CA GLY A 433 -5.38 23.53 4.76
C GLY A 433 -6.89 23.54 4.51
N ILE A 434 -7.40 23.88 3.31
CA ILE A 434 -8.85 24.01 3.07
C ILE A 434 -9.62 22.67 3.12
N ARG A 435 -8.91 21.53 3.07
CA ARG A 435 -9.44 20.17 3.34
C ARG A 435 -8.87 19.53 4.63
N ALA A 436 -8.37 20.33 5.58
CA ALA A 436 -7.73 19.78 6.79
C ALA A 436 -8.72 19.24 7.83
N ASP A 437 -9.92 19.83 7.97
CA ASP A 437 -10.98 19.27 8.82
C ASP A 437 -12.05 18.59 7.97
N LEU A 438 -11.87 17.28 7.74
CA LEU A 438 -12.85 16.41 7.05
C LEU A 438 -13.83 15.74 8.03
N ARG A 439 -13.99 16.24 9.26
CA ARG A 439 -14.94 15.69 10.23
C ARG A 439 -16.37 16.07 9.83
N PRO A 440 -17.28 15.11 9.58
CA PRO A 440 -18.67 15.42 9.25
C PRO A 440 -19.33 16.27 10.35
N PRO A 441 -20.15 17.28 9.99
CA PRO A 441 -20.93 18.08 10.94
C PRO A 441 -21.72 17.22 11.93
N ARG A 442 -21.60 17.54 13.22
CA ARG A 442 -22.32 16.83 14.29
C ARG A 442 -23.81 17.21 14.31
N GLY A 443 -24.66 16.25 13.94
CA GLY A 443 -26.12 16.40 13.90
C GLY A 443 -26.65 16.71 12.49
N SER A 444 -27.95 16.54 12.31
CA SER A 444 -28.57 16.56 10.98
C SER A 444 -28.57 17.94 10.30
N VAL A 445 -28.46 17.93 8.98
CA VAL A 445 -28.71 19.07 8.09
C VAL A 445 -30.10 18.99 7.48
N GLU A 446 -30.63 20.12 7.03
CA GLU A 446 -31.97 20.25 6.44
C GLU A 446 -31.90 20.69 4.97
N ASN A 447 -32.91 20.31 4.18
CA ASN A 447 -33.09 20.76 2.79
C ASN A 447 -31.86 20.54 1.88
N LEU A 448 -31.09 19.46 2.11
CA LEU A 448 -29.92 19.19 1.28
C LEU A 448 -30.34 18.92 -0.16
N THR A 449 -29.79 19.72 -1.07
CA THR A 449 -30.07 19.69 -2.51
C THR A 449 -28.77 19.79 -3.30
N HIS A 450 -28.72 19.13 -4.45
CA HIS A 450 -27.63 19.24 -5.41
C HIS A 450 -28.17 19.62 -6.79
N THR A 451 -27.50 20.54 -7.47
CA THR A 451 -27.93 21.11 -8.76
C THR A 451 -26.76 21.21 -9.74
N ILE A 452 -27.04 21.04 -11.02
CA ILE A 452 -26.08 21.18 -12.13
C ILE A 452 -26.58 22.31 -13.04
N ALA A 453 -25.74 23.30 -13.31
CA ALA A 453 -26.03 24.40 -14.23
C ALA A 453 -25.55 24.11 -15.66
N GLU A 454 -26.03 24.88 -16.63
CA GLU A 454 -25.68 24.74 -18.07
C GLU A 454 -24.18 24.91 -18.36
N ASP A 455 -23.44 25.64 -17.51
CA ASP A 455 -21.97 25.79 -17.61
C ASP A 455 -21.18 24.62 -16.95
N GLY A 456 -21.90 23.59 -16.50
CA GLY A 456 -21.34 22.43 -15.82
C GLY A 456 -21.03 22.67 -14.34
N SER A 457 -21.36 23.83 -13.75
CA SER A 457 -21.23 24.07 -12.31
C SER A 457 -22.14 23.16 -11.52
N ARG A 458 -21.56 22.48 -10.52
CA ARG A 458 -22.29 21.69 -9.52
C ARG A 458 -22.42 22.49 -8.25
N THR A 459 -23.58 22.49 -7.62
CA THR A 459 -23.83 23.20 -6.36
C THR A 459 -24.64 22.35 -5.41
N MET A 460 -24.04 22.01 -4.28
CA MET A 460 -24.71 21.46 -3.10
C MET A 460 -25.11 22.60 -2.15
N ARG A 461 -26.30 22.53 -1.55
CA ARG A 461 -26.83 23.49 -0.56
C ARG A 461 -27.54 22.76 0.57
N TYR A 462 -27.46 23.28 1.80
CA TYR A 462 -28.16 22.76 2.97
C TYR A 462 -28.28 23.81 4.08
N SER A 463 -29.28 23.65 4.93
CA SER A 463 -29.46 24.40 6.19
C SER A 463 -28.86 23.63 7.37
N TYR A 464 -28.28 24.34 8.33
CA TYR A 464 -27.93 23.78 9.64
C TYR A 464 -28.13 24.84 10.73
N LYS A 465 -28.96 24.51 11.73
CA LYS A 465 -29.33 25.40 12.85
C LYS A 465 -29.89 26.77 12.42
N GLY A 466 -30.51 26.84 11.23
CA GLY A 466 -31.08 28.07 10.67
C GLY A 466 -30.10 28.94 9.87
N GLU A 467 -28.85 28.50 9.70
CA GLU A 467 -27.87 29.11 8.79
C GLU A 467 -27.76 28.31 7.48
N GLU A 468 -27.60 29.00 6.37
CA GLU A 468 -27.45 28.41 5.03
C GLU A 468 -25.99 28.14 4.69
N TYR A 469 -25.70 26.96 4.16
CA TYR A 469 -24.37 26.47 3.77
C TYR A 469 -24.38 25.94 2.34
N PHE A 470 -23.24 25.93 1.67
CA PHE A 470 -23.14 25.51 0.26
C PHE A 470 -21.72 25.13 -0.15
N THR A 471 -21.63 24.31 -1.20
CA THR A 471 -20.38 23.98 -1.90
C THR A 471 -20.67 24.03 -3.39
N THR A 472 -19.98 24.90 -4.14
CA THR A 472 -20.15 25.09 -5.60
C THR A 472 -18.83 24.81 -6.31
N TYR A 473 -18.81 23.83 -7.21
CA TYR A 473 -17.64 23.42 -8.00
C TYR A 473 -17.93 23.66 -9.49
N ARG A 474 -17.32 24.70 -10.08
CA ARG A 474 -17.42 25.01 -11.52
C ARG A 474 -16.20 24.44 -12.27
N PRO A 475 -16.37 23.76 -13.42
CA PRO A 475 -15.24 23.38 -14.27
C PRO A 475 -14.31 24.58 -14.53
N ALA A 476 -13.03 24.39 -14.25
CA ALA A 476 -12.01 25.41 -14.46
C ALA A 476 -11.79 25.65 -15.96
N ARG A 477 -11.35 26.86 -16.32
CA ARG A 477 -11.01 27.19 -17.72
C ARG A 477 -9.68 26.59 -18.20
N GLU A 478 -8.82 26.21 -17.27
CA GLU A 478 -7.46 25.73 -17.50
C GLU A 478 -7.19 24.52 -16.57
N GLY A 479 -6.39 23.55 -17.05
CA GLY A 479 -6.11 22.28 -16.36
C GLY A 479 -7.01 21.11 -16.75
N LYS A 480 -6.48 19.87 -16.67
CA LYS A 480 -7.29 18.66 -16.81
C LYS A 480 -8.03 18.40 -15.50
N ASP A 481 -9.33 18.14 -15.58
CA ASP A 481 -10.18 17.70 -14.46
C ASP A 481 -10.07 18.56 -13.19
N CYS A 482 -10.09 19.87 -13.45
CA CYS A 482 -10.03 20.95 -12.47
C CYS A 482 -11.37 21.64 -12.27
N TYR A 483 -11.60 22.10 -11.05
CA TYR A 483 -12.81 22.78 -10.59
C TYR A 483 -12.41 24.02 -9.78
N GLU A 484 -12.83 25.19 -10.24
CA GLU A 484 -12.86 26.40 -9.44
C GLU A 484 -13.98 26.25 -8.41
N PHE A 485 -13.65 26.30 -7.11
CA PHE A 485 -14.62 26.10 -6.04
C PHE A 485 -14.99 27.39 -5.32
N THR A 486 -16.19 27.41 -4.74
CA THR A 486 -16.63 28.39 -3.74
C THR A 486 -17.47 27.65 -2.69
N GLN A 487 -17.09 27.72 -1.43
CA GLN A 487 -17.75 26.97 -0.35
C GLN A 487 -17.99 27.82 0.90
N LYS A 488 -19.04 27.47 1.63
CA LYS A 488 -19.33 27.86 3.02
C LYS A 488 -19.84 26.60 3.71
N THR A 489 -18.98 25.93 4.49
CA THR A 489 -19.29 24.65 5.14
C THR A 489 -19.39 24.81 6.66
N ILE A 490 -19.84 23.78 7.37
CA ILE A 490 -19.83 23.75 8.84
C ILE A 490 -18.40 23.45 9.32
N SER A 491 -17.67 22.56 8.66
CA SER A 491 -16.25 22.25 8.92
C SER A 491 -15.35 23.49 8.91
N ASN A 492 -15.47 24.39 7.93
CA ASN A 492 -14.63 25.59 7.85
C ASN A 492 -15.05 26.73 8.82
N GLY A 493 -16.08 26.48 9.64
CA GLY A 493 -16.65 27.45 10.57
C GLY A 493 -17.59 28.47 9.93
N GLY A 494 -18.22 28.14 8.80
CA GLY A 494 -19.16 29.02 8.09
C GLY A 494 -18.49 30.17 7.33
N LYS A 495 -17.21 30.04 7.00
CA LYS A 495 -16.44 31.02 6.20
C LYS A 495 -16.69 30.81 4.71
N VAL A 496 -16.70 31.89 3.93
CA VAL A 496 -16.69 31.77 2.46
C VAL A 496 -15.26 31.61 1.98
N GLU A 497 -14.97 30.51 1.31
CA GLU A 497 -13.65 30.14 0.79
C GLU A 497 -13.72 29.87 -0.72
N THR A 498 -12.62 30.12 -1.43
CA THR A 498 -12.49 29.96 -2.88
C THR A 498 -11.09 29.50 -3.25
N GLY A 499 -10.97 28.65 -4.27
CA GLY A 499 -9.70 28.20 -4.82
C GLY A 499 -9.91 27.32 -6.04
N THR A 500 -8.93 26.47 -6.36
CA THR A 500 -9.01 25.48 -7.44
C THR A 500 -8.62 24.10 -6.92
N PHE A 501 -9.49 23.11 -7.16
CA PHE A 501 -9.32 21.71 -6.84
C PHE A 501 -9.19 20.89 -8.13
N CYS A 502 -8.21 19.99 -8.25
CA CYS A 502 -7.96 19.20 -9.46
C CYS A 502 -7.69 17.72 -9.18
N ARG A 503 -8.14 16.84 -10.08
CA ARG A 503 -7.82 15.40 -10.01
C ARG A 503 -6.52 15.12 -10.77
N GLY A 504 -5.47 14.75 -10.05
CA GLY A 504 -4.11 14.65 -10.58
C GLY A 504 -3.34 15.97 -10.48
N SER A 505 -2.39 16.20 -11.38
CA SER A 505 -1.46 17.34 -11.31
C SER A 505 -2.17 18.69 -11.43
N LEU A 506 -1.95 19.57 -10.47
CA LEU A 506 -2.45 20.95 -10.46
C LEU A 506 -1.96 21.73 -11.71
N PRO A 507 -2.82 22.55 -12.35
CA PRO A 507 -2.41 23.47 -13.40
C PRO A 507 -1.64 24.65 -12.80
N ASN A 508 -0.67 25.14 -13.56
CA ASN A 508 0.12 26.30 -13.16
C ASN A 508 -0.78 27.54 -12.98
N LYS A 509 -0.66 28.20 -11.82
CA LYS A 509 -1.36 29.46 -11.55
C LYS A 509 -0.90 30.58 -12.50
N HIS A 510 -1.88 31.36 -12.96
CA HIS A 510 -1.79 32.68 -13.62
C HIS A 510 -1.47 32.75 -15.13
N THR A 511 -2.51 32.52 -15.95
CA THR A 511 -2.68 33.26 -17.22
C THR A 511 -3.15 34.71 -16.96
N ALA A 512 -2.25 35.56 -16.48
CA ALA A 512 -2.42 37.02 -16.46
C ALA A 512 -1.32 37.63 -17.35
N THR A 513 -1.71 38.30 -18.44
CA THR A 513 -0.81 38.58 -19.57
C THR A 513 0.38 39.49 -19.23
N THR A 514 1.54 38.89 -19.05
CA THR A 514 2.83 39.49 -19.43
C THR A 514 3.80 38.42 -19.89
N THR A 515 4.51 38.69 -20.98
CA THR A 515 5.30 37.73 -21.76
C THR A 515 6.38 36.97 -20.96
N LYS A 516 6.16 35.67 -20.76
CA LYS A 516 7.20 34.62 -20.62
C LYS A 516 6.99 33.68 -21.81
N GLN A 517 7.87 33.53 -22.80
CA GLN A 517 9.26 33.04 -22.75
C GLN A 517 9.38 31.72 -21.96
N ASN A 518 9.70 30.64 -22.69
CA ASN A 518 9.94 29.31 -22.14
C ASN A 518 11.23 29.32 -21.32
N ALA A 519 11.07 29.48 -20.01
CA ALA A 519 12.02 29.04 -19.01
C ALA A 519 11.27 28.81 -17.70
N ASN A 520 11.12 27.55 -17.30
CA ASN A 520 11.45 27.26 -15.91
C ASN A 520 12.96 27.51 -15.80
N PRO A 521 13.46 28.32 -14.86
CA PRO A 521 14.89 28.32 -14.60
C PRO A 521 15.26 26.93 -14.07
N GLU A 522 15.83 26.11 -14.95
CA GLU A 522 16.78 25.10 -14.52
C GLU A 522 17.76 25.77 -13.56
N ILE A 523 18.02 25.16 -12.39
CA ILE A 523 19.08 25.63 -11.51
C ILE A 523 20.37 25.48 -12.32
N THR A 524 20.87 26.60 -12.84
CA THR A 524 21.77 26.61 -14.00
C THR A 524 23.19 26.79 -13.51
N GLY A 525 23.90 25.66 -13.43
CA GLY A 525 25.25 25.56 -12.90
C GLY A 525 26.28 25.14 -13.93
N GLU A 526 27.52 25.58 -13.74
CA GLU A 526 28.68 24.97 -14.39
C GLU A 526 29.04 23.61 -13.75
N HIS A 527 28.48 23.30 -12.57
CA HIS A 527 28.71 22.07 -11.81
C HIS A 527 27.42 21.26 -11.60
N HIS A 528 27.56 19.94 -11.56
CA HIS A 528 26.50 18.97 -11.30
C HIS A 528 26.69 18.33 -9.92
N PHE A 529 25.59 18.13 -9.20
CA PHE A 529 25.56 17.66 -7.83
C PHE A 529 24.54 16.53 -7.64
N LYS A 530 24.76 15.72 -6.60
CA LYS A 530 23.78 14.80 -6.02
C LYS A 530 23.60 15.20 -4.55
N LEU A 531 22.38 15.51 -4.12
CA LEU A 531 22.03 15.56 -2.70
C LEU A 531 21.44 14.20 -2.31
N GLU A 532 21.90 13.68 -1.17
CA GLU A 532 21.42 12.47 -0.51
C GLU A 532 21.05 12.85 0.93
N ALA A 533 19.87 12.48 1.40
CA ALA A 533 19.38 12.86 2.72
C ALA A 533 18.48 11.78 3.33
N TRP A 534 18.45 11.73 4.66
CA TRP A 534 17.51 10.95 5.45
C TRP A 534 16.97 11.84 6.57
N ALA A 535 15.66 11.78 6.79
CA ALA A 535 14.98 12.45 7.89
C ALA A 535 14.25 11.40 8.72
N ASP A 536 14.24 11.58 10.04
CA ASP A 536 13.22 10.95 10.86
C ASP A 536 11.92 11.72 10.58
N ASN A 537 11.00 11.04 9.92
CA ASN A 537 9.73 11.50 9.35
C ASN A 537 9.71 12.36 8.08
N TRP A 538 10.30 13.55 8.00
CA TRP A 538 10.12 14.42 6.80
C TRP A 538 11.13 15.56 6.66
N PHE A 539 11.46 15.91 5.41
CA PHE A 539 12.14 17.17 5.08
C PHE A 539 11.72 17.78 3.73
N SER A 540 12.09 19.04 3.53
CA SER A 540 12.23 19.64 2.19
C SER A 540 13.49 20.52 2.11
N ALA A 541 14.10 20.57 0.92
CA ALA A 541 15.34 21.27 0.64
C ALA A 541 15.18 22.25 -0.53
N TYR A 542 15.84 23.41 -0.43
CA TYR A 542 15.75 24.51 -1.40
C TYR A 542 17.14 25.09 -1.68
N ILE A 543 17.35 25.59 -2.89
CA ILE A 543 18.51 26.43 -3.23
C ILE A 543 17.99 27.85 -3.43
N GLY A 544 18.27 28.72 -2.46
CA GLY A 544 17.53 29.97 -2.33
C GLY A 544 16.02 29.73 -2.22
N GLU A 545 15.21 30.50 -2.94
CA GLU A 545 13.75 30.38 -2.95
C GLU A 545 13.21 29.22 -3.84
N GLN A 546 14.09 28.46 -4.51
CA GLN A 546 13.70 27.37 -5.42
C GLN A 546 13.75 26.01 -4.72
N LEU A 547 12.59 25.31 -4.66
CA LEU A 547 12.51 23.94 -4.18
C LEU A 547 13.41 23.02 -5.00
N LEU A 548 14.24 22.24 -4.31
CA LEU A 548 15.09 21.20 -4.89
C LEU A 548 14.40 19.84 -4.76
N ILE A 549 14.09 19.42 -3.53
CA ILE A 549 13.39 18.16 -3.22
C ILE A 549 12.51 18.33 -1.99
N GLU A 550 11.41 17.60 -1.94
CA GLU A 550 10.55 17.39 -0.78
C GLU A 550 10.40 15.88 -0.60
N ASP A 551 10.35 15.42 0.65
CA ASP A 551 10.22 14.00 1.00
C ASP A 551 9.01 13.36 0.31
N SER A 552 9.22 12.19 -0.31
CA SER A 552 8.16 11.51 -1.07
C SER A 552 7.07 10.88 -0.19
N VAL A 553 7.31 10.74 1.11
CA VAL A 553 6.31 10.25 2.08
C VAL A 553 5.77 11.44 2.89
N PRO A 554 4.44 11.71 2.90
CA PRO A 554 3.88 12.83 3.63
C PRO A 554 4.11 12.72 5.14
N ILE A 555 4.47 13.83 5.80
CA ILE A 555 4.61 13.97 7.27
C ILE A 555 3.35 13.57 8.07
N THR A 556 2.20 13.34 7.44
CA THR A 556 1.01 12.77 8.10
C THR A 556 1.01 11.23 8.16
N THR A 557 2.10 10.59 7.71
CA THR A 557 2.24 9.12 7.68
C THR A 557 3.01 8.67 8.92
N GLU A 558 2.36 7.93 9.81
CA GLU A 558 3.04 7.34 10.95
C GLU A 558 4.18 6.43 10.46
N ARG A 559 5.41 6.70 10.90
CA ARG A 559 6.65 5.98 10.50
C ARG A 559 7.05 6.16 9.02
N SER A 560 6.97 7.38 8.51
CA SER A 560 7.64 7.80 7.26
C SER A 560 9.17 7.76 7.37
N PHE A 561 9.77 6.60 7.12
CA PHE A 561 11.22 6.41 7.19
C PHE A 561 11.76 5.99 5.82
N ASN A 562 12.46 6.92 5.18
CA ASN A 562 13.03 6.76 3.84
C ASN A 562 14.23 7.68 3.63
N ALA A 563 15.10 7.28 2.71
CA ALA A 563 16.17 8.11 2.21
C ALA A 563 15.80 8.68 0.84
N GLU A 564 16.15 9.95 0.62
CA GLU A 564 15.88 10.70 -0.60
C GLU A 564 17.17 11.06 -1.33
N SER A 565 17.10 11.09 -2.66
CA SER A 565 18.29 11.30 -3.52
C SER A 565 17.91 12.02 -4.81
N ILE A 566 18.49 13.21 -5.03
CA ILE A 566 18.26 14.03 -6.22
C ILE A 566 19.56 14.54 -6.85
N THR A 567 19.58 14.64 -8.18
CA THR A 567 20.65 15.32 -8.92
C THR A 567 20.20 16.69 -9.45
N PHE A 568 21.05 17.70 -9.33
CA PHE A 568 20.80 19.07 -9.76
C PHE A 568 22.09 19.73 -10.26
N SER A 569 21.98 20.83 -11.01
CA SER A 569 23.13 21.69 -11.33
C SER A 569 23.12 22.95 -10.48
N ALA A 570 24.28 23.48 -10.10
CA ALA A 570 24.40 24.75 -9.38
C ALA A 570 25.78 25.39 -9.61
N ASN A 571 25.95 26.62 -9.13
CA ASN A 571 27.27 27.25 -9.01
C ASN A 571 27.64 27.34 -7.53
N TYR A 572 28.94 27.33 -7.22
CA TYR A 572 29.41 27.61 -5.87
C TYR A 572 29.40 29.13 -5.60
N PRO A 573 29.06 29.59 -4.37
CA PRO A 573 28.59 28.78 -3.25
C PRO A 573 27.10 28.38 -3.40
N ILE A 574 26.74 27.21 -2.88
CA ILE A 574 25.35 26.74 -2.84
C ILE A 574 24.73 27.23 -1.52
N GLU A 575 23.75 28.13 -1.60
CA GLU A 575 22.95 28.56 -0.46
C GLU A 575 21.80 27.57 -0.24
N LEU A 576 22.04 26.55 0.60
CA LEU A 576 21.09 25.49 0.91
C LEU A 576 20.20 25.88 2.09
N ASN A 577 18.89 25.73 1.91
CA ASN A 577 17.88 25.87 2.95
C ASN A 577 17.16 24.54 3.16
N LEU A 578 16.80 24.23 4.40
CA LEU A 578 16.07 23.03 4.78
C LEU A 578 14.87 23.37 5.68
N ILE A 579 13.77 22.63 5.52
CA ILE A 579 12.73 22.47 6.54
C ILE A 579 12.79 21.00 6.95
N ILE A 580 12.92 20.70 8.25
CA ILE A 580 12.97 19.33 8.79
C ILE A 580 11.90 19.16 9.88
N LYS A 581 11.20 18.01 9.89
CA LYS A 581 10.05 17.76 10.76
C LYS A 581 10.01 16.33 11.25
N ASP A 582 9.90 16.20 12.56
CA ASP A 582 9.53 14.99 13.29
C ASP A 582 8.00 14.90 13.42
N PHE A 583 7.46 13.68 13.52
CA PHE A 583 6.02 13.44 13.55
C PHE A 583 5.39 13.86 14.89
N LYS A 584 4.12 14.25 14.80
CA LYS A 584 3.24 14.50 15.95
C LYS A 584 1.81 14.40 15.46
N GLN A 585 0.93 13.80 16.26
CA GLN A 585 -0.49 13.74 15.91
C GLN A 585 -1.21 15.09 16.11
N ASN A 586 -0.66 15.97 16.97
CA ASN A 586 -1.05 17.38 17.12
C ASN A 586 0.01 18.15 17.95
N ASP A 587 -0.26 19.42 18.25
CA ASP A 587 0.65 20.33 18.97
C ASP A 587 0.97 19.94 20.44
N THR A 588 0.48 18.80 20.95
CA THR A 588 1.03 18.19 22.18
C THR A 588 2.49 17.75 22.02
N GLY A 589 2.94 17.48 20.79
CA GLY A 589 4.24 16.86 20.51
C GLY A 589 4.28 15.36 20.79
N LEU A 590 3.12 14.70 20.83
CA LEU A 590 3.01 13.25 21.05
C LEU A 590 2.58 12.50 19.79
N GLU A 591 3.09 11.28 19.66
CA GLU A 591 2.58 10.22 18.80
C GLU A 591 1.56 9.35 19.55
N TYR A 592 0.74 8.59 18.79
CA TYR A 592 -0.15 7.54 19.27
C TYR A 592 -1.02 7.93 20.50
N ILE A 593 -1.62 9.12 20.46
CA ILE A 593 -2.37 9.71 21.56
C ILE A 593 -3.54 8.81 21.99
N GLY A 594 -3.60 8.50 23.29
CA GLY A 594 -4.59 7.59 23.88
C GLY A 594 -4.32 6.10 23.64
N ALA A 595 -3.28 5.73 22.89
CA ALA A 595 -2.84 4.35 22.73
C ALA A 595 -1.96 3.89 23.90
N ARG A 596 -1.63 2.58 23.95
CA ARG A 596 -0.71 2.02 24.96
C ARG A 596 0.77 2.36 24.73
N ASN A 597 1.07 2.95 23.59
CA ASN A 597 2.39 3.36 23.14
C ASN A 597 2.42 4.85 22.78
N GLN A 598 1.60 5.66 23.46
CA GLN A 598 1.71 7.12 23.45
C GLN A 598 3.13 7.50 23.89
N GLN A 599 3.83 8.26 23.06
CA GLN A 599 5.24 8.61 23.24
C GLN A 599 5.54 9.98 22.64
N MET A 600 6.64 10.61 23.05
CA MET A 600 7.30 11.67 22.27
C MET A 600 8.04 11.07 21.05
N GLY A 601 8.35 11.88 20.05
CA GLY A 601 9.11 11.46 18.85
C GLY A 601 10.61 11.22 19.14
N ASP A 602 11.37 10.76 18.15
CA ASP A 602 12.81 10.51 18.25
C ASP A 602 13.63 11.16 17.11
N GLY A 603 13.20 12.36 16.72
CA GLY A 603 13.59 13.11 15.51
C GLY A 603 15.08 13.27 15.21
N GLY A 604 15.42 13.38 13.92
CA GLY A 604 16.79 13.64 13.46
C GLY A 604 16.89 13.86 11.94
N PHE A 605 18.03 14.40 11.48
CA PHE A 605 18.28 14.62 10.05
C PHE A 605 19.76 14.43 9.68
N ILE A 606 20.06 13.80 8.54
CA ILE A 606 21.42 13.67 8.00
C ILE A 606 21.41 13.81 6.48
N MET A 607 22.45 14.46 5.92
CA MET A 607 22.59 14.66 4.48
C MET A 607 24.04 14.78 4.00
N GLN A 608 24.24 14.56 2.70
CA GLN A 608 25.47 14.87 1.98
C GLN A 608 25.17 15.43 0.57
N ILE A 609 26.08 16.26 0.06
CA ILE A 609 26.10 16.72 -1.33
C ILE A 609 27.41 16.25 -1.96
N THR A 610 27.29 15.44 -3.02
CA THR A 610 28.39 15.02 -3.88
C THR A 610 28.43 15.88 -5.14
N ASP A 611 29.56 16.54 -5.40
CA ASP A 611 29.90 17.10 -6.72
C ASP A 611 30.18 15.94 -7.68
N THR A 612 29.31 15.74 -8.68
CA THR A 612 29.33 14.55 -9.54
C THR A 612 30.28 14.70 -10.73
N ASP A 613 30.72 15.91 -11.06
CA ASP A 613 31.79 16.15 -12.04
C ASP A 613 33.16 15.74 -11.48
N THR A 614 33.38 15.92 -10.17
CA THR A 614 34.64 15.56 -9.48
C THR A 614 34.57 14.26 -8.67
N GLN A 615 33.36 13.72 -8.45
CA GLN A 615 33.08 12.56 -7.60
C GLN A 615 33.59 12.74 -6.16
N ARG A 616 33.30 13.91 -5.57
CA ARG A 616 33.69 14.27 -4.19
C ARG A 616 32.47 14.72 -3.39
N VAL A 617 32.41 14.34 -2.11
CA VAL A 617 31.51 14.99 -1.15
C VAL A 617 32.05 16.40 -0.87
N VAL A 618 31.17 17.40 -0.97
CA VAL A 618 31.53 18.84 -0.87
C VAL A 618 30.73 19.59 0.19
N GLY A 619 29.64 18.99 0.68
CA GLY A 619 28.89 19.47 1.84
C GLY A 619 28.25 18.28 2.56
N VAL A 620 28.11 18.36 3.88
CA VAL A 620 27.45 17.37 4.73
C VAL A 620 26.69 18.08 5.84
N SER A 621 25.69 17.44 6.45
CA SER A 621 25.12 17.92 7.71
C SER A 621 26.14 17.80 8.85
N ASP A 622 26.42 18.93 9.50
CA ASP A 622 27.26 19.05 10.70
C ASP A 622 26.88 20.32 11.48
N LYS A 623 27.58 20.62 12.58
CA LYS A 623 27.39 21.84 13.39
C LYS A 623 27.71 23.17 12.70
N ALA A 624 28.11 23.19 11.41
CA ALA A 624 28.22 24.41 10.62
C ALA A 624 26.85 24.85 10.05
N PHE A 625 25.87 23.94 9.95
CA PHE A 625 24.48 24.32 9.74
C PHE A 625 24.01 25.24 10.88
N LYS A 626 23.19 26.23 10.53
CA LYS A 626 22.44 27.04 11.49
C LYS A 626 20.98 26.69 11.40
N CYS A 627 20.36 26.38 12.53
CA CYS A 627 19.00 25.87 12.62
C CYS A 627 18.18 26.66 13.64
N GLU A 628 16.91 26.91 13.35
CA GLU A 628 15.98 27.62 14.22
C GLU A 628 14.75 26.73 14.46
N VAL A 629 14.52 26.31 15.71
CA VAL A 629 13.39 25.46 16.10
C VAL A 629 12.09 26.26 16.01
N LEU A 630 11.20 25.88 15.09
CA LEU A 630 9.87 26.50 14.92
C LEU A 630 8.80 25.89 15.83
N HIS A 631 8.89 24.60 16.13
CA HIS A 631 7.96 23.91 17.03
C HIS A 631 8.72 23.15 18.13
N LYS A 632 8.37 23.38 19.40
CA LYS A 632 8.85 22.61 20.54
C LYS A 632 7.70 22.14 21.42
N ALA A 633 7.50 20.83 21.52
CA ALA A 633 6.45 20.22 22.33
C ALA A 633 6.79 18.74 22.67
N PRO A 634 6.35 18.23 23.84
CA PRO A 634 5.79 19.00 24.96
C PRO A 634 6.88 19.77 25.71
N LEU A 635 6.59 21.00 26.17
CA LEU A 635 7.50 21.77 27.03
C LEU A 635 7.66 21.17 28.43
N ASN A 636 6.87 20.16 28.78
CA ASN A 636 7.05 19.33 29.97
C ASN A 636 6.77 17.86 29.60
N LYS A 637 7.82 17.03 29.60
CA LYS A 637 7.78 15.61 29.21
C LYS A 637 6.80 14.75 30.03
N LEU A 638 6.30 15.24 31.17
CA LEU A 638 5.18 14.61 31.88
C LEU A 638 3.87 14.53 31.07
N CYS A 639 3.73 15.29 29.98
CA CYS A 639 2.62 15.19 29.04
C CYS A 639 2.44 13.77 28.46
N GLU A 640 3.54 13.04 28.22
CA GLU A 640 3.49 11.66 27.71
C GLU A 640 2.68 10.72 28.64
N GLY A 641 2.70 10.99 29.95
CA GLY A 641 1.95 10.22 30.95
C GLY A 641 0.50 10.64 31.14
N GLU A 642 0.00 11.68 30.45
CA GLU A 642 -1.39 12.11 30.55
C GLU A 642 -2.33 11.13 29.82
N ALA A 643 -3.41 10.72 30.48
CA ALA A 643 -4.35 9.76 29.92
C ALA A 643 -5.27 10.34 28.82
N ASN A 644 -5.34 11.68 28.72
CA ASN A 644 -6.05 12.43 27.69
C ASN A 644 -5.28 13.74 27.44
N PRO A 645 -4.14 13.73 26.73
CA PRO A 645 -3.32 14.92 26.54
C PRO A 645 -4.02 15.92 25.62
N VAL A 646 -4.05 17.19 26.02
CA VAL A 646 -4.69 18.29 25.26
C VAL A 646 -3.66 19.38 25.02
N ALA A 647 -3.42 19.72 23.75
CA ALA A 647 -2.42 20.71 23.36
C ALA A 647 -2.69 22.08 24.00
N GLY A 648 -1.68 22.61 24.71
CA GLY A 648 -1.78 23.88 25.42
C GLY A 648 -2.30 23.79 26.86
N GLU A 649 -2.75 22.61 27.33
CA GLU A 649 -3.29 22.40 28.68
C GLU A 649 -2.39 21.48 29.54
N GLY A 650 -2.49 21.61 30.87
CA GLY A 650 -1.79 20.75 31.82
C GLY A 650 -0.26 20.76 31.65
N TYR A 651 0.33 19.59 31.45
CA TYR A 651 1.75 19.44 31.09
C TYR A 651 2.01 19.58 29.57
N CYS A 652 0.97 19.50 28.74
CA CYS A 652 1.04 19.43 27.29
C CYS A 652 1.09 20.81 26.60
N THR A 653 1.77 21.77 27.23
CA THR A 653 2.05 23.09 26.65
C THR A 653 3.14 23.01 25.59
N PHE A 654 3.07 23.85 24.56
CA PHE A 654 4.00 23.89 23.43
C PHE A 654 4.48 25.30 23.10
N MET A 655 5.55 25.38 22.30
CA MET A 655 5.99 26.58 21.60
C MET A 655 5.81 26.35 20.10
N ALA A 656 5.09 27.26 19.42
CA ALA A 656 5.05 27.34 17.96
C ALA A 656 5.36 28.77 17.51
N LYS A 657 6.10 28.92 16.42
CA LYS A 657 6.34 30.21 15.74
C LYS A 657 6.43 30.04 14.23
N GLU A 658 6.01 31.06 13.50
CA GLU A 658 6.15 31.12 12.05
C GLU A 658 7.61 31.21 11.61
N ALA A 659 7.91 30.72 10.40
CA ALA A 659 9.21 30.93 9.77
C ALA A 659 9.41 32.43 9.44
N PRO A 660 10.62 33.02 9.62
CA PRO A 660 10.85 34.43 9.33
C PRO A 660 10.57 34.81 7.87
N GLU A 661 9.95 35.96 7.63
CA GLU A 661 9.59 36.38 6.27
C GLU A 661 10.83 36.45 5.36
N GLY A 662 10.79 35.71 4.24
CA GLY A 662 11.90 35.67 3.27
C GLY A 662 13.12 34.85 3.68
N TRP A 663 13.05 34.01 4.72
CA TRP A 663 14.20 33.21 5.21
C TRP A 663 14.87 32.33 4.15
N LEU A 664 14.14 31.90 3.11
CA LEU A 664 14.67 31.12 1.99
C LEU A 664 15.65 31.93 1.10
N LYS A 665 15.68 33.25 1.16
CA LYS A 665 16.53 34.07 0.29
C LYS A 665 18.01 33.87 0.57
N SER A 666 18.83 34.05 -0.45
CA SER A 666 20.30 33.98 -0.38
C SER A 666 20.94 35.16 0.34
N ASP A 667 20.23 36.29 0.47
CA ASP A 667 20.67 37.50 1.18
C ASP A 667 20.06 37.66 2.59
N PHE A 668 19.31 36.65 3.06
CA PHE A 668 18.73 36.65 4.41
C PHE A 668 19.81 36.47 5.49
N ASP A 669 19.87 37.40 6.46
CA ASP A 669 20.81 37.31 7.59
C ASP A 669 20.36 36.28 8.63
N TYR A 670 20.90 35.07 8.51
CA TYR A 670 20.73 33.99 9.47
C TYR A 670 21.85 33.90 10.51
N SER A 671 22.74 34.90 10.62
CA SER A 671 23.90 34.85 11.53
C SER A 671 23.53 34.68 13.00
N GLY A 672 22.37 35.22 13.39
CA GLY A 672 21.81 35.13 14.75
C GLY A 672 21.14 33.80 15.12
N TRP A 673 20.89 32.90 14.16
CA TRP A 673 20.37 31.56 14.46
C TRP A 673 21.44 30.72 15.19
N PRO A 674 21.08 29.84 16.12
CA PRO A 674 22.04 28.92 16.73
C PRO A 674 22.59 27.93 15.70
N ASN A 675 23.75 27.37 16.00
CA ASN A 675 24.30 26.27 15.23
C ASN A 675 23.52 24.99 15.53
N ALA A 676 23.39 24.09 14.56
CA ALA A 676 22.78 22.79 14.75
C ALA A 676 23.57 21.93 15.75
N ILE A 677 22.88 21.08 16.50
CA ILE A 677 23.50 20.15 17.44
C ILE A 677 23.80 18.84 16.73
N GLU A 678 25.04 18.37 16.83
CA GLU A 678 25.47 17.06 16.34
C GLU A 678 25.04 15.97 17.34
N HIS A 679 24.22 15.03 16.87
CA HIS A 679 23.78 13.87 17.64
C HIS A 679 24.43 12.59 17.10
N ASP A 680 24.55 11.57 17.95
CA ASP A 680 25.07 10.27 17.54
C ASP A 680 23.94 9.34 17.04
N SER A 681 24.30 8.35 16.21
CA SER A 681 23.33 7.46 15.58
C SER A 681 22.67 6.46 16.54
N ALA A 682 23.18 6.25 17.75
CA ALA A 682 22.49 5.44 18.77
C ALA A 682 21.46 6.27 19.56
N SER A 683 21.67 7.58 19.68
CA SER A 683 20.70 8.52 20.26
C SER A 683 19.55 8.85 19.31
N VAL A 684 19.79 8.97 18.01
CA VAL A 684 18.74 9.15 16.97
C VAL A 684 18.06 7.82 16.61
N GLY A 685 18.80 6.70 16.70
CA GLY A 685 18.30 5.38 16.32
C GLY A 685 17.66 5.36 14.94
N PRO A 686 18.40 5.71 13.85
CA PRO A 686 17.84 5.88 12.53
C PRO A 686 17.19 4.60 12.01
N LYS A 687 16.12 4.80 11.24
CA LYS A 687 15.18 3.76 10.83
C LYS A 687 15.42 3.37 9.37
N ASP A 688 14.40 2.82 8.70
CA ASP A 688 14.47 2.39 7.30
C ASP A 688 14.97 3.53 6.38
N GLY A 689 15.72 3.15 5.33
CA GLY A 689 16.31 4.07 4.36
C GLY A 689 17.69 4.62 4.72
N TYR A 690 18.05 4.75 6.01
CA TYR A 690 19.33 5.33 6.41
C TYR A 690 20.55 4.59 5.82
N ASP A 691 20.54 3.26 5.88
CA ASP A 691 21.62 2.41 5.37
C ASP A 691 21.60 2.21 3.84
N ASP A 692 20.60 2.74 3.12
CA ASP A 692 20.59 2.74 1.64
C ASP A 692 21.57 3.79 1.05
N ILE A 693 22.06 4.74 1.87
CA ILE A 693 23.08 5.73 1.49
C ILE A 693 24.43 5.36 2.12
N VAL A 694 25.50 5.40 1.32
CA VAL A 694 26.88 5.32 1.83
C VAL A 694 27.33 6.71 2.28
N TRP A 695 27.20 6.98 3.57
CA TRP A 695 27.54 8.25 4.20
C TRP A 695 29.05 8.50 4.27
N ASP A 696 29.45 9.75 4.00
CA ASP A 696 30.80 10.24 4.28
C ASP A 696 31.08 10.24 5.80
N GLU A 697 32.30 9.90 6.21
CA GLU A 697 32.69 9.86 7.63
C GLU A 697 32.56 11.22 8.34
N SER A 698 32.56 12.32 7.59
CA SER A 698 32.31 13.68 8.10
C SER A 698 30.83 13.97 8.35
N ALA A 699 29.87 13.31 7.69
CA ALA A 699 28.44 13.55 7.87
C ALA A 699 27.94 13.17 9.28
N LYS A 700 27.10 14.01 9.87
CA LYS A 700 26.54 13.84 11.22
C LYS A 700 25.03 13.99 11.20
N PHE A 701 24.35 13.33 12.12
CA PHE A 701 22.98 13.68 12.44
C PHE A 701 22.96 15.06 13.07
N ILE A 702 22.08 15.93 12.57
CA ILE A 702 21.83 17.26 13.10
C ILE A 702 20.37 17.40 13.53
N TRP A 703 20.15 18.09 14.64
CA TRP A 703 18.81 18.43 15.12
C TRP A 703 18.85 19.67 16.03
N GLY A 704 17.75 19.89 16.76
CA GLY A 704 17.66 20.83 17.88
C GLY A 704 18.44 20.39 19.12
N GLU A 705 18.14 21.01 20.26
CA GLU A 705 18.76 20.68 21.56
C GLU A 705 18.24 19.36 22.13
N ASP A 706 17.01 18.98 21.80
CA ASP A 706 16.31 17.82 22.37
C ASP A 706 15.50 17.09 21.28
N LEU A 707 15.93 15.87 20.95
CA LEU A 707 15.32 15.04 19.89
C LEU A 707 13.83 14.81 20.14
N GLU A 708 13.47 14.55 21.41
CA GLU A 708 12.10 14.21 21.82
C GLU A 708 11.14 15.41 21.81
N THR A 709 11.63 16.66 21.77
CA THR A 709 10.74 17.83 21.87
C THR A 709 10.87 18.88 20.80
N ASP A 710 11.98 18.97 20.06
CA ASP A 710 12.13 19.93 18.95
C ASP A 710 11.53 19.36 17.65
N ASN A 711 10.19 19.37 17.50
CA ASN A 711 9.56 18.60 16.41
C ASN A 711 9.61 19.26 15.00
N THR A 712 10.07 20.50 14.85
CA THR A 712 10.13 21.19 13.54
C THR A 712 11.18 22.28 13.55
N LEU A 713 12.10 22.25 12.59
CA LEU A 713 13.18 23.22 12.43
C LEU A 713 13.27 23.73 10.99
N ILE A 714 13.83 24.93 10.84
CA ILE A 714 14.36 25.43 9.57
C ILE A 714 15.86 25.61 9.70
N CYS A 715 16.63 25.23 8.68
CA CYS A 715 18.09 25.32 8.69
C CYS A 715 18.64 25.96 7.42
N LYS A 716 19.83 26.58 7.52
CA LYS A 716 20.58 27.15 6.39
C LYS A 716 22.06 26.79 6.49
N ALA A 717 22.70 26.57 5.34
CA ALA A 717 24.14 26.39 5.19
C ALA A 717 24.64 26.87 3.82
N THR A 718 25.83 27.43 3.80
CA THR A 718 26.51 27.91 2.58
C THR A 718 27.63 26.95 2.19
N ILE A 719 27.43 26.15 1.14
CA ILE A 719 28.41 25.15 0.68
C ILE A 719 29.38 25.80 -0.32
N VAL A 720 30.64 25.96 0.08
CA VAL A 720 31.70 26.58 -0.73
C VAL A 720 32.49 25.55 -1.55
N GLN A 721 33.11 25.98 -2.66
CA GLN A 721 33.94 25.11 -3.48
C GLN A 721 35.17 24.59 -2.69
N PRO A 722 35.45 23.27 -2.72
CA PRO A 722 36.69 22.73 -2.17
C PRO A 722 37.95 23.34 -2.82
N LYS A 723 39.04 23.40 -2.06
CA LYS A 723 40.33 23.99 -2.48
C LYS A 723 41.33 22.95 -3.01
#